data_AF-A0A0N4TID3-F1
#
_entry.id   AF-A0A0N4TID3-F1
#
_cell.length_a   1.000
_cell.length_b   1.000
_cell.length_c   1.000
_cell.angle_alpha   90.00
_cell.angle_beta   90.00
_cell.angle_gamma   90.00
#
_symmetry.space_group_name_H-M   'P 1'
#
loop_
_entity.id
_entity.type
_entity.pdbx_description
1 polymer ?
#
loop_
_entity_poly.entity_id
_entity_poly.type
_entity_poly.pdbx_seq_one_letter_code
_entity_poly.pdbx_strand_id
1 'polypeptide(L)'
;MKISWWNAPYNQVLHLSLVFAVVPWLYSYFNEQHRKQSYSVEQAVMLAWERVITQPTVLFRRVVIGINCNVDMVVTGTSLLERLNGTSTNRKDHEVITNVNDLYESFAYFFSRGAAAERHISDPKMFQILAQFAGEPRHRPHHYIGGNAALMAQKIATSFPRTTTYLVGPIGPRSHVLLHPSIVRTNSTRIVKDELHVIIEYKQGEILDEYVAPASSRFITSHDQYSGSAVVIEMFFKAISQFNPDLVILAGVHLLQNQNKEMRMEKLRLIKRSLLQVKHNIPIHFQLGNMGNPDHVAEVLHRIVPHVDSLGLNEQELAFFSHVANGPYTDLYPVFPGAIHVYKVVEMLYWLLTKFGHDSTDPESKNYQYRLSRIHFHSLTFHLMVYKGTDWSNLASGLAAGAKVAARQSCKITNDLNTDNLELRISKAHLLDKEIGKRYVFEPQRPIASWMRNDVIFIYTPALICKFPTRTVGVDDAVSATGLIFSQFYRFSTCSCDTEQQGLGTAKACWVILIVFQIFEMAFLKKHNSLCLLKQVWLSGRATSSNRGGPAKWLDDAVTYADIQTSFVDPCTSLPYPEKELHRFLEKIPKIKGKNDDKIVVKRSSSKKLDFSHIPIEEQVVVLFPGQGTQYVGMGKKVMNCERAIEIYKEASEILQYDLLELCLEGPKSKLDQTVYAQPAIFVSSLAAWEKAKTENETLSVRTTDVAGFSVGEFAALVLSEVLSFEDALRLVKIRAEAMQQCSLRYHSGMITLRVNAATRLEDALEDAKAYACEKDQPPLCEVANYLVCGVKVIGASENCIDFLSSNQEKYVFQVVKRLEVNGAFHTTLMKDAANALKNALKDVKINQQPRVNIYSNYTGKLHVYNEKQIREAIVKQVCSPVKWEQIQQLLHAKHQDFKFPTFIEVGPGKQLGAMLLKISKKAYKNYVSYPV
;
A
#
# COMPACT_ATOMS: atom_id res chain seq x y z
N MET A 1 52.36 1.71 44.88
CA MET A 1 52.77 2.06 43.49
C MET A 1 51.51 2.47 42.74
N LYS A 2 51.08 3.74 42.81
CA LYS A 2 51.46 4.82 41.87
C LYS A 2 51.47 4.38 40.40
N ILE A 3 50.42 4.83 39.69
CA ILE A 3 50.48 5.50 38.39
C ILE A 3 51.45 4.86 37.40
N SER A 4 51.01 3.84 36.66
CA SER A 4 51.70 3.46 35.41
C SER A 4 50.75 3.14 34.24
N TRP A 5 49.44 3.08 34.48
CA TRP A 5 48.48 2.82 33.39
C TRP A 5 48.26 4.02 32.46
N TRP A 6 48.68 5.23 32.86
CA TRP A 6 48.42 6.46 32.09
C TRP A 6 49.52 6.84 31.07
N ASN A 7 50.73 6.28 31.18
CA ASN A 7 51.89 6.73 30.38
C ASN A 7 52.37 5.73 29.33
N ALA A 8 51.60 4.68 29.04
CA ALA A 8 51.91 3.81 27.91
C ALA A 8 51.54 4.54 26.60
N PRO A 9 52.45 4.65 25.62
CA PRO A 9 52.17 5.34 24.34
C PRO A 9 50.99 4.75 23.57
N TYR A 10 50.67 3.47 23.83
CA TYR A 10 49.50 2.79 23.29
C TYR A 10 48.16 3.32 23.86
N ASN A 11 48.15 3.87 25.08
CA ASN A 11 46.95 4.38 25.72
C ASN A 11 46.59 5.79 25.23
N GLN A 12 47.55 6.60 24.77
CA GLN A 12 47.26 7.94 24.24
C GLN A 12 46.39 7.89 22.97
N VAL A 13 46.62 6.91 22.08
CA VAL A 13 45.81 6.70 20.87
C VAL A 13 44.40 6.21 21.24
N LEU A 14 44.30 5.35 22.26
CA LEU A 14 43.03 4.85 22.75
C LEU A 14 42.21 5.96 23.42
N HIS A 15 42.86 6.88 24.15
CA HIS A 15 42.20 8.05 24.74
C HIS A 15 41.76 9.06 23.67
N LEU A 16 42.59 9.33 22.66
CA LEU A 16 42.24 10.21 21.53
C LEU A 16 41.04 9.65 20.73
N SER A 17 41.04 8.35 20.41
CA SER A 17 39.91 7.71 19.70
C SER A 17 38.61 7.73 20.51
N LEU A 18 38.68 7.57 21.83
CA LEU A 18 37.51 7.69 22.71
C LEU A 18 36.97 9.13 22.72
N VAL A 19 37.84 10.14 22.73
CA VAL A 19 37.45 11.54 22.62
C VAL A 19 36.85 11.85 21.24
N PHE A 20 37.43 11.32 20.16
CA PHE A 20 36.92 11.51 18.79
C PHE A 20 35.60 10.78 18.50
N ALA A 21 35.21 9.77 19.30
CA ALA A 21 33.90 9.11 19.19
C ALA A 21 32.86 9.76 20.11
N VAL A 22 33.24 10.00 21.37
CA VAL A 22 32.32 10.51 22.40
C VAL A 22 31.97 11.97 22.19
N VAL A 23 32.91 12.83 21.74
CA VAL A 23 32.62 14.25 21.52
C VAL A 23 31.63 14.47 20.37
N PRO A 24 31.77 13.85 19.18
CA PRO A 24 30.77 13.96 18.12
C PRO A 24 29.43 13.29 18.47
N TRP A 25 29.45 12.18 19.21
CA TRP A 25 28.21 11.54 19.69
C TRP A 25 27.49 12.42 20.70
N LEU A 26 28.18 12.96 21.71
CA LEU A 26 27.63 13.92 22.65
C LEU A 26 27.18 15.18 21.95
N TYR A 27 27.94 15.70 20.98
CA TYR A 27 27.54 16.84 20.16
C TYR A 27 26.27 16.53 19.36
N SER A 28 26.18 15.39 18.68
CA SER A 28 24.98 14.98 17.94
C SER A 28 23.79 14.78 18.86
N TYR A 29 23.96 14.10 19.99
CA TYR A 29 22.90 13.85 20.96
C TYR A 29 22.40 15.14 21.61
N PHE A 30 23.29 16.00 22.09
CA PHE A 30 22.91 17.30 22.65
C PHE A 30 22.30 18.21 21.60
N ASN A 31 22.83 18.23 20.37
CA ASN A 31 22.32 19.09 19.31
C ASN A 31 20.97 18.58 18.75
N GLU A 32 20.73 17.28 18.77
CA GLU A 32 19.42 16.69 18.42
C GLU A 32 18.38 16.92 19.52
N GLN A 33 18.75 16.81 20.81
CA GLN A 33 17.89 17.17 21.93
C GLN A 33 17.60 18.68 21.97
N HIS A 34 18.60 19.53 21.73
CA HIS A 34 18.42 20.97 21.58
C HIS A 34 17.56 21.33 20.35
N ARG A 35 17.75 20.65 19.21
CA ARG A 35 16.85 20.81 18.04
C ARG A 35 15.41 20.41 18.37
N LYS A 36 15.20 19.28 19.06
CA LYS A 36 13.86 18.81 19.46
C LYS A 36 13.18 19.75 20.46
N GLN A 37 13.96 20.42 21.33
CA GLN A 37 13.45 21.47 22.25
C GLN A 37 13.20 22.81 21.56
N SER A 38 13.76 23.05 20.37
CA SER A 38 13.67 24.35 19.67
C SER A 38 12.45 24.52 18.77
N TYR A 39 11.76 23.44 18.37
CA TYR A 39 10.61 23.51 17.47
C TYR A 39 9.28 23.64 18.22
N SER A 40 8.36 24.45 17.70
CA SER A 40 6.98 24.47 18.19
C SER A 40 6.29 23.13 17.90
N VAL A 41 5.18 22.86 18.60
CA VAL A 41 4.36 21.66 18.38
C VAL A 41 3.90 21.56 16.92
N GLU A 42 3.48 22.68 16.35
CA GLU A 42 3.01 22.80 14.96
C GLU A 42 4.14 22.53 13.97
N GLN A 43 5.35 23.06 14.21
CA GLN A 43 6.54 22.78 13.38
C GLN A 43 6.89 21.30 13.41
N ALA A 44 6.86 20.68 14.59
CA ALA A 44 7.11 19.25 14.73
C ALA A 44 6.10 18.40 13.95
N VAL A 45 4.81 18.77 13.99
CA VAL A 45 3.76 18.08 13.21
C VAL A 45 3.96 18.26 11.71
N MET A 46 4.28 19.48 11.23
CA MET A 46 4.54 19.72 9.80
C MET A 46 5.73 18.91 9.29
N LEU A 47 6.82 18.85 10.05
CA LEU A 47 8.00 18.05 9.72
C LEU A 47 7.70 16.55 9.76
N ALA A 48 6.88 16.10 10.72
CA ALA A 48 6.46 14.71 10.80
C ALA A 48 5.60 14.30 9.60
N TRP A 49 4.68 15.16 9.13
CA TRP A 49 3.96 14.92 7.89
C TRP A 49 4.88 14.88 6.68
N GLU A 50 5.83 15.80 6.58
CA GLU A 50 6.78 15.84 5.45
C GLU A 50 7.61 14.56 5.34
N ARG A 51 7.99 13.94 6.47
CA ARG A 51 8.65 12.63 6.49
C ARG A 51 7.76 11.49 6.00
N VAL A 52 6.44 11.58 6.19
CA VAL A 52 5.47 10.54 5.79
C VAL A 52 5.01 10.72 4.34
N ILE A 53 5.01 11.95 3.83
CA ILE A 53 4.53 12.25 2.48
C ILE A 53 5.51 11.70 1.43
N THR A 54 5.15 10.56 0.85
CA THR A 54 5.86 9.91 -0.25
C THR A 54 4.99 9.82 -1.49
N GLN A 55 5.58 10.02 -2.67
CA GLN A 55 4.88 9.84 -3.95
C GLN A 55 4.44 8.37 -4.14
N PRO A 56 3.24 8.12 -4.69
CA PRO A 56 2.79 6.76 -4.98
C PRO A 56 3.58 6.14 -6.13
N THR A 57 3.69 4.82 -6.13
CA THR A 57 4.46 4.09 -7.17
C THR A 57 3.77 4.05 -8.53
N VAL A 58 2.44 4.16 -8.56
CA VAL A 58 1.62 4.35 -9.76
C VAL A 58 0.86 5.65 -9.59
N LEU A 59 1.14 6.58 -10.50
CA LEU A 59 0.58 7.91 -10.52
C LEU A 59 -0.65 7.93 -11.44
N PHE A 60 -1.69 8.65 -11.06
CA PHE A 60 -2.75 9.04 -11.98
C PHE A 60 -2.18 10.06 -12.98
N ARG A 61 -2.03 9.68 -14.25
CA ARG A 61 -1.47 10.56 -15.29
C ARG A 61 -2.57 11.32 -16.02
N ARG A 62 -3.72 10.71 -16.25
CA ARG A 62 -4.89 11.35 -16.87
C ARG A 62 -6.05 11.35 -15.91
N VAL A 63 -6.56 12.54 -15.57
CA VAL A 63 -7.69 12.70 -14.64
C VAL A 63 -8.80 13.46 -15.34
N VAL A 64 -10.01 12.90 -15.38
CA VAL A 64 -11.21 13.58 -15.88
C VAL A 64 -12.05 14.02 -14.69
N ILE A 65 -12.39 15.31 -14.64
CA ILE A 65 -13.04 15.96 -13.51
C ILE A 65 -14.26 16.74 -14.01
N GLY A 66 -15.39 16.62 -13.31
CA GLY A 66 -16.62 17.34 -13.60
C GLY A 66 -17.59 17.28 -12.42
N ILE A 67 -18.69 18.02 -12.38
CA ILE A 67 -19.25 18.79 -13.50
C ILE A 67 -19.39 20.30 -13.24
N ASN A 68 -19.30 20.76 -11.99
CA ASN A 68 -19.52 22.17 -11.65
C ASN A 68 -18.28 23.05 -11.86
N CYS A 69 -18.49 24.19 -12.50
CA CYS A 69 -17.47 25.20 -12.75
C CYS A 69 -18.14 26.57 -12.77
N ASN A 70 -17.77 27.44 -11.84
CA ASN A 70 -18.34 28.78 -11.72
C ASN A 70 -17.24 29.79 -11.38
N VAL A 71 -17.61 31.07 -11.33
CA VAL A 71 -16.73 32.15 -10.89
C VAL A 71 -17.27 32.72 -9.58
N ASP A 72 -16.47 32.62 -8.53
CA ASP A 72 -16.77 33.19 -7.22
C ASP A 72 -16.43 34.68 -7.25
N MET A 73 -17.44 35.51 -7.02
CA MET A 73 -17.32 36.96 -6.86
C MET A 73 -17.37 37.27 -5.36
N VAL A 74 -16.19 37.51 -4.78
CA VAL A 74 -16.06 37.81 -3.35
C VAL A 74 -16.18 39.30 -3.13
N VAL A 75 -17.14 39.69 -2.30
CA VAL A 75 -17.43 41.05 -1.89
C VAL A 75 -17.38 41.16 -0.37
N THR A 76 -16.77 42.24 0.12
CA THR A 76 -16.61 42.48 1.55
C THR A 76 -17.75 43.32 2.09
N GLY A 77 -18.48 42.76 3.05
CA GLY A 77 -19.25 43.48 4.06
C GLY A 77 -20.75 43.61 3.84
N THR A 78 -21.41 44.15 4.86
CA THR A 78 -22.86 44.41 4.96
C THR A 78 -23.38 45.46 3.95
N SER A 79 -22.48 46.28 3.40
CA SER A 79 -22.78 47.37 2.46
C SER A 79 -23.54 46.97 1.19
N LEU A 80 -23.41 45.72 0.73
CA LEU A 80 -24.17 45.21 -0.41
C LEU A 80 -25.67 45.13 -0.09
N LEU A 81 -26.01 44.72 1.14
CA LEU A 81 -27.38 44.49 1.57
C LEU A 81 -28.09 45.77 2.00
N GLU A 82 -27.37 46.71 2.62
CA GLU A 82 -27.88 48.05 2.95
C GLU A 82 -28.41 48.78 1.70
N ARG A 83 -27.75 48.61 0.55
CA ARG A 83 -28.14 49.23 -0.73
C ARG A 83 -29.32 48.57 -1.42
N LEU A 84 -29.60 47.31 -1.13
CA LEU A 84 -30.74 46.60 -1.70
C LEU A 84 -32.07 47.06 -1.06
N ASN A 85 -32.04 48.01 -0.11
CA ASN A 85 -33.20 48.53 0.63
C ASN A 85 -34.04 47.41 1.27
N GLY A 86 -33.37 46.34 1.74
CA GLY A 86 -34.03 45.30 2.52
C GLY A 86 -34.41 45.83 3.90
N THR A 87 -35.68 45.70 4.28
CA THR A 87 -36.15 45.98 5.64
C THR A 87 -36.62 44.67 6.25
N SER A 88 -36.08 44.27 7.41
CA SER A 88 -36.51 43.04 8.08
C SER A 88 -37.07 43.30 9.47
N THR A 89 -38.15 42.58 9.80
CA THR A 89 -38.73 42.46 11.14
C THR A 89 -38.53 41.07 11.75
N ASN A 90 -38.02 40.08 11.00
CA ASN A 90 -37.88 38.69 11.47
C ASN A 90 -36.63 37.98 10.92
N ARG A 91 -35.83 37.42 11.85
CA ARG A 91 -34.62 36.63 11.56
C ARG A 91 -34.99 35.20 11.17
N LYS A 92 -35.27 34.96 9.89
CA LYS A 92 -35.64 33.64 9.38
C LYS A 92 -34.68 33.15 8.30
N ASP A 93 -34.31 31.88 8.38
CA ASP A 93 -33.62 31.19 7.31
C ASP A 93 -34.61 30.76 6.22
N HIS A 94 -34.31 31.13 4.98
CA HIS A 94 -35.06 30.69 3.80
C HIS A 94 -34.18 29.77 2.97
N GLU A 95 -34.69 28.58 2.64
CA GLU A 95 -33.95 27.58 1.85
C GLU A 95 -33.73 28.06 0.40
N VAL A 96 -34.73 28.73 -0.17
CA VAL A 96 -34.68 29.37 -1.50
C VAL A 96 -35.06 30.83 -1.35
N ILE A 97 -34.25 31.71 -1.93
CA ILE A 97 -34.43 33.16 -1.89
C ILE A 97 -35.27 33.55 -3.09
N THR A 98 -36.47 34.09 -2.85
CA THR A 98 -37.39 34.51 -3.91
C THR A 98 -37.41 36.03 -4.13
N ASN A 99 -37.10 36.78 -3.07
CA ASN A 99 -37.10 38.23 -3.07
C ASN A 99 -35.95 38.79 -2.22
N VAL A 100 -35.72 40.10 -2.30
CA VAL A 100 -34.61 40.78 -1.61
C VAL A 100 -34.72 40.68 -0.08
N ASN A 101 -35.94 40.66 0.48
CA ASN A 101 -36.12 40.52 1.92
C ASN A 101 -35.72 39.12 2.39
N ASP A 102 -36.04 38.06 1.65
CA ASP A 102 -35.58 36.69 1.98
C ASP A 102 -34.05 36.60 2.04
N LEU A 103 -33.36 37.29 1.12
CA LEU A 103 -31.89 37.38 1.08
C LEU A 103 -31.37 38.10 2.35
N TYR A 104 -31.99 39.22 2.70
CA TYR A 104 -31.63 40.00 3.88
C TYR A 104 -31.86 39.22 5.18
N GLU A 105 -33.04 38.60 5.34
CA GLU A 105 -33.41 37.80 6.50
C GLU A 105 -32.48 36.59 6.69
N SER A 106 -32.22 35.85 5.60
CA SER A 106 -31.32 34.71 5.63
C SER A 106 -29.90 35.14 5.96
N PHE A 107 -29.41 36.22 5.32
CA PHE A 107 -28.09 36.75 5.64
C PHE A 107 -27.98 37.18 7.11
N ALA A 108 -28.94 37.97 7.62
CA ALA A 108 -28.96 38.42 9.01
C ALA A 108 -29.03 37.25 10.01
N TYR A 109 -29.78 36.20 9.68
CA TYR A 109 -29.86 34.97 10.47
C TYR A 109 -28.50 34.28 10.62
N PHE A 110 -27.73 34.15 9.54
CA PHE A 110 -26.40 33.54 9.60
C PHE A 110 -25.32 34.49 10.12
N PHE A 111 -25.43 35.78 9.81
CA PHE A 111 -24.55 36.84 10.28
C PHE A 111 -24.56 36.95 11.81
N SER A 112 -25.74 36.99 12.42
CA SER A 112 -25.90 37.04 13.88
C SER A 112 -25.36 35.80 14.60
N ARG A 113 -25.18 34.68 13.88
CA ARG A 113 -24.61 33.42 14.39
C ARG A 113 -23.13 33.24 14.05
N GLY A 114 -22.58 34.09 13.18
CA GLY A 114 -21.23 33.91 12.64
C GLY A 114 -21.07 32.61 11.84
N ALA A 115 -22.14 32.14 11.22
CA ALA A 115 -22.20 30.83 10.57
C ALA A 115 -22.15 30.95 9.04
N ALA A 116 -21.56 29.95 8.36
CA ALA A 116 -21.50 29.94 6.91
C ALA A 116 -22.80 29.38 6.32
N ALA A 117 -23.23 29.93 5.19
CA ALA A 117 -24.41 29.44 4.47
C ALA A 117 -24.30 29.62 2.96
N GLU A 118 -25.08 28.84 2.23
CA GLU A 118 -25.22 28.92 0.78
C GLU A 118 -26.70 28.81 0.41
N ARG A 119 -27.22 29.75 -0.41
CA ARG A 119 -28.63 29.81 -0.78
C ARG A 119 -28.83 30.10 -2.26
N HIS A 120 -29.81 29.43 -2.85
CA HIS A 120 -30.19 29.63 -4.24
C HIS A 120 -31.17 30.79 -4.38
N ILE A 121 -30.93 31.69 -5.33
CA ILE A 121 -31.91 32.70 -5.75
C ILE A 121 -32.72 32.14 -6.91
N SER A 122 -34.05 32.08 -6.78
CA SER A 122 -34.92 31.52 -7.82
C SER A 122 -35.16 32.45 -9.00
N ASP A 123 -35.21 33.78 -8.78
CA ASP A 123 -35.41 34.76 -9.85
C ASP A 123 -34.09 35.16 -10.54
N PRO A 124 -33.90 34.84 -11.84
CA PRO A 124 -32.70 35.21 -12.58
C PRO A 124 -32.49 36.73 -12.67
N LYS A 125 -33.57 37.53 -12.72
CA LYS A 125 -33.46 38.99 -12.85
C LYS A 125 -32.94 39.60 -11.55
N MET A 126 -33.50 39.20 -10.41
CA MET A 126 -32.98 39.57 -9.10
C MET A 126 -31.50 39.20 -8.94
N PHE A 127 -31.11 37.98 -9.30
CA PHE A 127 -29.71 37.57 -9.20
C PHE A 127 -28.79 38.42 -10.08
N GLN A 128 -29.21 38.74 -11.31
CA GLN A 128 -28.44 39.58 -12.21
C GLN A 128 -28.23 40.99 -11.65
N ILE A 129 -29.27 41.57 -11.04
CA ILE A 129 -29.19 42.88 -10.37
C ILE A 129 -28.20 42.80 -9.19
N LEU A 130 -28.30 41.77 -8.35
CA LEU A 130 -27.38 41.55 -7.24
C LEU A 130 -25.91 41.42 -7.71
N ALA A 131 -25.67 40.60 -8.74
CA ALA A 131 -24.34 40.40 -9.31
C ALA A 131 -23.77 41.67 -9.95
N GLN A 132 -24.63 42.52 -10.53
CA GLN A 132 -24.24 43.82 -11.08
C GLN A 132 -23.80 44.78 -9.96
N PHE A 133 -24.57 44.87 -8.87
CA PHE A 133 -24.21 45.68 -7.70
C PHE A 133 -22.93 45.19 -7.03
N ALA A 134 -22.80 43.88 -6.83
CA ALA A 134 -21.58 43.26 -6.31
C ALA A 134 -20.36 43.52 -7.22
N GLY A 135 -20.59 43.66 -8.53
CA GLY A 135 -19.59 43.95 -9.55
C GLY A 135 -19.08 45.40 -9.61
N GLU A 136 -19.69 46.34 -8.88
CA GLU A 136 -19.29 47.76 -8.95
C GLU A 136 -17.85 47.99 -8.43
N PRO A 137 -17.04 48.85 -9.07
CA PRO A 137 -15.64 49.10 -8.67
C PRO A 137 -15.45 49.53 -7.20
N ARG A 138 -16.48 50.13 -6.59
CA ARG A 138 -16.47 50.57 -5.20
C ARG A 138 -16.33 49.41 -4.21
N HIS A 139 -16.85 48.23 -4.55
CA HIS A 139 -16.78 47.02 -3.71
C HIS A 139 -15.50 46.19 -3.93
N ARG A 140 -14.64 46.60 -4.88
CA ARG A 140 -13.39 45.90 -5.25
C ARG A 140 -13.58 44.37 -5.32
N PRO A 141 -14.55 43.87 -6.10
CA PRO A 141 -14.88 42.45 -6.13
C PRO A 141 -13.69 41.62 -6.62
N HIS A 142 -13.30 40.64 -5.82
CA HIS A 142 -12.27 39.70 -6.22
C HIS A 142 -12.93 38.51 -6.92
N HIS A 143 -12.41 38.16 -8.09
CA HIS A 143 -12.92 37.04 -8.88
C HIS A 143 -11.99 35.85 -8.70
N TYR A 144 -12.55 34.71 -8.32
CA TYR A 144 -11.82 33.46 -8.20
C TYR A 144 -12.53 32.36 -8.98
N ILE A 145 -11.77 31.33 -9.36
CA ILE A 145 -12.40 30.10 -9.84
C ILE A 145 -13.16 29.45 -8.68
N GLY A 146 -14.40 29.04 -8.94
CA GLY A 146 -15.30 28.39 -8.01
C GLY A 146 -15.83 27.06 -8.56
N GLY A 147 -16.45 26.29 -7.68
CA GLY A 147 -17.03 24.99 -8.00
C GLY A 147 -16.06 23.86 -7.71
N ASN A 148 -16.52 22.86 -6.97
CA ASN A 148 -15.71 21.75 -6.47
C ASN A 148 -14.87 21.10 -7.57
N ALA A 149 -15.47 20.76 -8.72
CA ALA A 149 -14.76 20.13 -9.82
C ALA A 149 -13.66 21.05 -10.41
N ALA A 150 -13.97 22.33 -10.64
CA ALA A 150 -12.98 23.29 -11.14
C ALA A 150 -11.86 23.57 -10.13
N LEU A 151 -12.17 23.65 -8.83
CA LEU A 151 -11.22 23.84 -7.73
C LEU A 151 -10.27 22.64 -7.59
N MET A 152 -10.80 21.42 -7.63
CA MET A 152 -9.99 20.20 -7.65
C MET A 152 -9.09 20.15 -8.89
N ALA A 153 -9.63 20.49 -10.06
CA ALA A 153 -8.86 20.54 -11.31
C ALA A 153 -7.73 21.58 -11.25
N GLN A 154 -8.02 22.77 -10.75
CA GLN A 154 -7.05 23.84 -10.53
C GLN A 154 -5.93 23.38 -9.58
N LYS A 155 -6.30 22.72 -8.48
CA LYS A 155 -5.33 22.22 -7.50
C LYS A 155 -4.41 21.17 -8.09
N ILE A 156 -4.96 20.22 -8.84
CA ILE A 156 -4.20 19.14 -9.47
C ILE A 156 -3.24 19.71 -10.51
N ALA A 157 -3.74 20.56 -11.41
CA ALA A 157 -2.95 21.19 -12.45
C ALA A 157 -1.79 22.04 -11.91
N THR A 158 -2.01 22.75 -10.79
CA THR A 158 -1.00 23.62 -10.18
C THR A 158 0.05 22.83 -9.40
N SER A 159 -0.36 21.79 -8.67
CA SER A 159 0.51 21.10 -7.71
C SER A 159 1.19 19.84 -8.29
N PHE A 160 0.63 19.27 -9.36
CA PHE A 160 1.07 18.00 -9.94
C PHE A 160 1.24 18.11 -11.47
N PRO A 161 2.33 18.73 -11.96
CA PRO A 161 2.52 19.00 -13.39
C PRO A 161 2.67 17.74 -14.25
N ARG A 162 2.90 16.57 -13.64
CA ARG A 162 2.97 15.26 -14.32
C ARG A 162 1.58 14.66 -14.62
N THR A 163 0.52 15.24 -14.07
CA THR A 163 -0.86 14.79 -14.22
C THR A 163 -1.60 15.73 -15.15
N THR A 164 -2.07 15.21 -16.28
CA THR A 164 -2.92 15.94 -17.22
C THR A 164 -4.35 15.93 -16.73
N THR A 165 -4.90 17.12 -16.51
CA THR A 165 -6.25 17.32 -15.99
C THR A 165 -7.20 17.74 -17.11
N TYR A 166 -8.30 16.99 -17.27
CA TYR A 166 -9.39 17.28 -18.18
C TYR A 166 -10.58 17.75 -17.35
N LEU A 167 -10.95 19.02 -17.48
CA LEU A 167 -12.14 19.58 -16.82
C LEU A 167 -13.30 19.58 -17.81
N VAL A 168 -14.44 19.05 -17.36
CA VAL A 168 -15.72 19.15 -18.07
C VAL A 168 -16.71 19.88 -17.19
N GLY A 169 -17.11 21.06 -17.63
CA GLY A 169 -18.10 21.89 -16.96
C GLY A 169 -18.56 23.04 -17.86
N PRO A 170 -19.44 23.91 -17.37
CA PRO A 170 -19.76 25.15 -18.07
C PRO A 170 -18.59 26.13 -17.97
N ILE A 171 -17.98 26.47 -19.11
CA ILE A 171 -16.83 27.38 -19.18
C ILE A 171 -17.21 28.62 -19.96
N GLY A 172 -17.26 29.75 -19.27
CA GLY A 172 -17.41 31.08 -19.83
C GLY A 172 -16.08 31.81 -20.02
N PRO A 173 -16.12 33.07 -20.52
CA PRO A 173 -14.92 33.83 -20.83
C PRO A 173 -14.03 34.13 -19.60
N ARG A 174 -14.60 34.40 -18.42
CA ARG A 174 -13.82 34.69 -17.21
C ARG A 174 -13.23 33.44 -16.60
N SER A 175 -14.02 32.38 -16.43
CA SER A 175 -13.53 31.08 -15.95
C SER A 175 -12.44 30.52 -16.87
N HIS A 176 -12.56 30.72 -18.18
CA HIS A 176 -11.51 30.34 -19.14
C HIS A 176 -10.15 30.99 -18.84
N VAL A 177 -10.13 32.25 -18.42
CA VAL A 177 -8.90 33.01 -18.10
C VAL A 177 -8.38 32.65 -16.70
N LEU A 178 -9.28 32.41 -15.74
CA LEU A 178 -8.92 32.09 -14.36
C LEU A 178 -8.36 30.66 -14.19
N LEU A 179 -8.79 29.73 -15.04
CA LEU A 179 -8.32 28.34 -15.02
C LEU A 179 -6.86 28.24 -15.45
N HIS A 180 -6.12 27.34 -14.80
CA HIS A 180 -4.73 27.06 -15.13
C HIS A 180 -4.58 26.62 -16.60
N PRO A 181 -3.59 27.13 -17.36
CA PRO A 181 -3.48 26.90 -18.80
C PRO A 181 -3.27 25.43 -19.18
N SER A 182 -2.72 24.59 -18.29
CA SER A 182 -2.53 23.16 -18.53
C SER A 182 -3.84 22.33 -18.47
N ILE A 183 -4.94 22.92 -18.01
CA ILE A 183 -6.23 22.21 -17.92
C ILE A 183 -6.83 22.09 -19.33
N VAL A 184 -7.06 20.85 -19.75
CA VAL A 184 -7.67 20.51 -21.03
C VAL A 184 -9.19 20.64 -20.92
N ARG A 185 -9.80 21.32 -21.91
CA ARG A 185 -11.19 21.82 -21.85
C ARG A 185 -12.01 21.52 -23.11
N THR A 186 -11.53 20.64 -23.99
CA THR A 186 -12.10 20.43 -25.34
C THR A 186 -13.56 19.94 -25.34
N ASN A 187 -13.97 19.25 -24.29
CA ASN A 187 -15.34 18.70 -24.15
C ASN A 187 -16.23 19.53 -23.22
N SER A 188 -15.73 20.65 -22.70
CA SER A 188 -16.52 21.52 -21.84
C SER A 188 -17.55 22.31 -22.65
N THR A 189 -18.71 22.53 -22.05
CA THR A 189 -19.76 23.35 -22.64
C THR A 189 -19.33 24.81 -22.58
N ARG A 190 -19.19 25.46 -23.74
CA ARG A 190 -18.88 26.88 -23.80
C ARG A 190 -20.13 27.69 -23.57
N ILE A 191 -20.13 28.56 -22.56
CA ILE A 191 -21.25 29.46 -22.22
C ILE A 191 -20.87 30.91 -22.52
N VAL A 192 -21.87 31.72 -22.87
CA VAL A 192 -21.65 33.12 -23.30
C VAL A 192 -21.30 34.02 -22.11
N LYS A 193 -21.91 33.76 -20.95
CA LYS A 193 -21.64 34.41 -19.67
C LYS A 193 -21.31 33.34 -18.65
N ASP A 194 -20.31 33.57 -17.81
CA ASP A 194 -19.94 32.67 -16.72
C ASP A 194 -21.07 32.54 -15.69
N GLU A 195 -21.17 31.37 -15.07
CA GLU A 195 -21.95 31.17 -13.85
C GLU A 195 -21.27 31.92 -12.70
N LEU A 196 -22.02 32.79 -12.01
CA LEU A 196 -21.50 33.63 -10.94
C LEU A 196 -22.05 33.14 -9.59
N HIS A 197 -21.17 33.06 -8.60
CA HIS A 197 -21.54 32.87 -7.19
C HIS A 197 -21.11 34.11 -6.43
N VAL A 198 -22.05 34.80 -5.80
CA VAL A 198 -21.76 35.99 -5.00
C VAL A 198 -21.45 35.54 -3.57
N ILE A 199 -20.23 35.80 -3.12
CA ILE A 199 -19.76 35.45 -1.77
C ILE A 199 -19.65 36.75 -0.97
N ILE A 200 -20.54 36.91 0.00
CA ILE A 200 -20.59 38.04 0.91
C ILE A 200 -19.81 37.67 2.17
N GLU A 201 -18.59 38.18 2.30
CA GLU A 201 -17.75 37.96 3.48
C GLU A 201 -18.01 39.04 4.52
N TYR A 202 -18.09 38.64 5.79
CA TYR A 202 -18.20 39.55 6.92
C TYR A 202 -17.22 39.16 8.03
N LYS A 203 -16.75 40.17 8.78
CA LYS A 203 -15.74 40.00 9.82
C LYS A 203 -16.36 39.97 11.20
N GLN A 204 -15.67 39.32 12.14
CA GLN A 204 -16.01 39.41 13.55
C GLN A 204 -16.04 40.87 14.00
N GLY A 205 -17.10 41.26 14.72
CA GLY A 205 -17.31 42.63 15.18
C GLY A 205 -17.93 43.57 14.13
N GLU A 206 -18.18 43.09 12.90
CA GLU A 206 -18.92 43.85 11.90
C GLU A 206 -20.38 44.01 12.33
N ILE A 207 -20.99 45.15 11.98
CA ILE A 207 -22.33 45.53 12.44
C ILE A 207 -23.29 45.52 11.24
N LEU A 208 -24.44 44.87 11.41
CA LEU A 208 -25.59 44.92 10.50
C LEU A 208 -26.81 45.32 11.33
N ASP A 209 -27.37 46.50 11.09
CA ASP A 209 -28.42 47.09 11.92
C ASP A 209 -28.06 47.11 13.43
N GLU A 210 -28.77 46.34 14.24
CA GLU A 210 -28.56 46.16 15.68
C GLU A 210 -27.69 44.94 16.03
N TYR A 211 -27.22 44.19 15.03
CA TYR A 211 -26.52 42.93 15.21
C TYR A 211 -25.01 43.07 15.00
N VAL A 212 -24.23 42.36 15.83
CA VAL A 212 -22.78 42.27 15.72
C VAL A 212 -22.38 40.84 15.38
N ALA A 213 -21.59 40.64 14.34
CA ALA A 213 -21.12 39.32 13.94
C ALA A 213 -20.19 38.71 15.01
N PRO A 214 -20.52 37.55 15.60
CA PRO A 214 -19.71 36.94 16.64
C PRO A 214 -18.42 36.29 16.11
N ALA A 215 -18.37 35.99 14.81
CA ALA A 215 -17.22 35.40 14.12
C ALA A 215 -17.17 35.84 12.66
N SER A 216 -15.97 35.86 12.05
CA SER A 216 -15.80 36.09 10.63
C SER A 216 -16.30 34.88 9.83
N SER A 217 -17.16 35.10 8.85
CA SER A 217 -17.71 34.04 8.01
C SER A 217 -18.16 34.59 6.65
N ARG A 218 -18.86 33.77 5.86
CA ARG A 218 -19.36 34.11 4.53
C ARG A 218 -20.77 33.59 4.27
N PHE A 219 -21.51 34.32 3.45
CA PHE A 219 -22.80 33.91 2.90
C PHE A 219 -22.69 33.84 1.37
N ILE A 220 -23.02 32.69 0.80
CA ILE A 220 -22.90 32.42 -0.63
C ILE A 220 -24.29 32.42 -1.25
N THR A 221 -24.46 33.08 -2.39
CA THR A 221 -25.69 32.97 -3.17
C THR A 221 -25.44 32.87 -4.67
N SER A 222 -26.28 32.09 -5.35
CA SER A 222 -26.10 31.78 -6.76
C SER A 222 -27.42 31.49 -7.47
N HIS A 223 -27.39 31.65 -8.79
CA HIS A 223 -28.42 31.20 -9.72
C HIS A 223 -27.78 30.33 -10.81
N ASP A 224 -27.19 29.19 -10.40
CA ASP A 224 -26.51 28.27 -11.33
C ASP A 224 -27.52 27.40 -12.09
N GLN A 225 -27.56 27.55 -13.42
CA GLN A 225 -28.42 26.78 -14.30
C GLN A 225 -27.64 25.73 -15.10
N TYR A 226 -26.39 26.02 -15.47
CA TYR A 226 -25.63 25.21 -16.42
C TYR A 226 -24.86 24.06 -15.76
N SER A 227 -24.32 24.22 -14.54
CA SER A 227 -23.47 23.19 -13.91
C SER A 227 -24.24 21.89 -13.68
N GLY A 228 -25.53 21.98 -13.40
CA GLY A 228 -26.43 20.84 -13.24
C GLY A 228 -27.21 20.42 -14.49
N SER A 229 -26.84 20.91 -15.69
CA SER A 229 -27.56 20.61 -16.93
C SER A 229 -27.26 19.20 -17.46
N ALA A 230 -28.25 18.58 -18.14
CA ALA A 230 -28.07 17.25 -18.74
C ALA A 230 -26.95 17.24 -19.79
N VAL A 231 -26.80 18.32 -20.56
CA VAL A 231 -25.75 18.47 -21.58
C VAL A 231 -24.35 18.35 -20.96
N VAL A 232 -24.09 19.02 -19.84
CA VAL A 232 -22.78 18.94 -19.17
C VAL A 232 -22.54 17.54 -18.61
N ILE A 233 -23.55 16.90 -18.02
CA ILE A 233 -23.46 15.52 -17.51
C ILE A 233 -23.11 14.55 -18.65
N GLU A 234 -23.80 14.63 -19.79
CA GLU A 234 -23.53 13.78 -20.95
C GLU A 234 -22.12 14.02 -21.53
N MET A 235 -21.70 15.28 -21.65
CA MET A 235 -20.35 15.63 -22.09
C MET A 235 -19.27 15.10 -21.16
N PHE A 236 -19.50 15.10 -19.84
CA PHE A 236 -18.58 14.54 -18.86
C PHE A 236 -18.38 13.04 -19.08
N PHE A 237 -19.47 12.27 -19.19
CA PHE A 237 -19.35 10.83 -19.43
C PHE A 237 -18.81 10.50 -20.83
N LYS A 238 -19.11 11.32 -21.85
CA LYS A 238 -18.48 11.22 -23.18
C LYS A 238 -16.98 11.44 -23.11
N ALA A 239 -16.51 12.39 -22.30
CA ALA A 239 -15.09 12.66 -22.10
C ALA A 239 -14.34 11.48 -21.46
N ILE A 240 -14.97 10.76 -20.53
CA ILE A 240 -14.38 9.54 -19.92
C ILE A 240 -14.05 8.51 -21.01
N SER A 241 -15.00 8.25 -21.93
CA SER A 241 -14.80 7.31 -23.04
C SER A 241 -13.75 7.78 -24.05
N GLN A 242 -13.65 9.10 -24.29
CA GLN A 242 -12.72 9.66 -25.26
C GLN A 242 -11.28 9.76 -24.75
N PHE A 243 -11.08 10.14 -23.48
CA PHE A 243 -9.76 10.37 -22.92
C PHE A 243 -9.15 9.16 -22.21
N ASN A 244 -9.94 8.13 -21.93
CA ASN A 244 -9.52 6.92 -21.22
C ASN A 244 -8.68 7.24 -19.96
N PRO A 245 -9.31 7.91 -18.96
CA PRO A 245 -8.61 8.40 -17.78
C PRO A 245 -8.15 7.27 -16.87
N ASP A 246 -7.15 7.57 -16.04
CA ASP A 246 -6.68 6.70 -14.96
C ASP A 246 -7.48 6.95 -13.66
N LEU A 247 -8.19 8.08 -13.58
CA LEU A 247 -9.03 8.49 -12.45
C LEU A 247 -10.17 9.39 -12.93
N VAL A 248 -11.37 9.15 -12.42
CA VAL A 248 -12.56 9.99 -12.65
C VAL A 248 -12.95 10.68 -11.34
N ILE A 249 -13.20 11.98 -11.38
CA ILE A 249 -13.70 12.76 -10.24
C ILE A 249 -15.04 13.37 -10.61
N LEU A 250 -16.08 12.99 -9.87
CA LEU A 250 -17.42 13.55 -9.95
C LEU A 250 -17.66 14.48 -8.76
N ALA A 251 -18.14 15.69 -9.03
CA ALA A 251 -18.52 16.69 -8.05
C ALA A 251 -19.67 17.56 -8.62
N GLY A 252 -20.28 18.40 -7.78
CA GLY A 252 -21.36 19.31 -8.21
C GLY A 252 -22.77 18.70 -8.23
N VAL A 253 -22.94 17.44 -7.81
CA VAL A 253 -24.26 16.78 -7.74
C VAL A 253 -25.19 17.44 -6.73
N HIS A 254 -24.66 18.13 -5.70
CA HIS A 254 -25.46 18.88 -4.72
C HIS A 254 -26.27 20.01 -5.36
N LEU A 255 -25.80 20.61 -6.47
CA LEU A 255 -26.51 21.68 -7.19
C LEU A 255 -27.85 21.22 -7.78
N LEU A 256 -28.05 19.90 -7.95
CA LEU A 256 -29.32 19.34 -8.43
C LEU A 256 -30.46 19.47 -7.41
N GLN A 257 -30.17 19.78 -6.13
CA GLN A 257 -31.19 19.94 -5.10
C GLN A 257 -32.16 21.09 -5.38
N ASN A 258 -31.71 22.09 -6.14
CA ASN A 258 -32.49 23.30 -6.47
C ASN A 258 -33.45 23.07 -7.66
N GLN A 259 -33.39 21.91 -8.30
CA GLN A 259 -34.23 21.56 -9.45
C GLN A 259 -35.53 20.92 -8.99
N ASN A 260 -36.55 20.94 -9.85
CA ASN A 260 -37.78 20.20 -9.56
C ASN A 260 -37.49 18.69 -9.40
N LYS A 261 -38.34 18.00 -8.64
CA LYS A 261 -38.13 16.59 -8.28
C LYS A 261 -38.00 15.67 -9.51
N GLU A 262 -38.79 15.92 -10.55
CA GLU A 262 -38.78 15.10 -11.77
C GLU A 262 -37.47 15.25 -12.55
N MET A 263 -37.02 16.47 -12.85
CA MET A 263 -35.74 16.72 -13.54
C MET A 263 -34.55 16.25 -12.70
N ARG A 264 -34.59 16.46 -11.37
CA ARG A 264 -33.57 15.97 -10.45
C ARG A 264 -33.42 14.46 -10.54
N MET A 265 -34.55 13.75 -10.49
CA MET A 265 -34.58 12.28 -10.59
C MET A 265 -34.14 11.77 -11.96
N GLU A 266 -34.50 12.44 -13.04
CA GLU A 266 -34.03 12.11 -14.39
C GLU A 266 -32.50 12.22 -14.49
N LYS A 267 -31.93 13.34 -14.02
CA LYS A 267 -30.48 13.57 -14.01
C LYS A 267 -29.73 12.59 -13.12
N LEU A 268 -30.25 12.25 -11.94
CA LEU A 268 -29.65 11.24 -11.06
C LEU A 268 -29.70 9.83 -11.67
N ARG A 269 -30.77 9.49 -12.40
CA ARG A 269 -30.85 8.23 -13.17
C ARG A 269 -29.83 8.20 -14.31
N LEU A 270 -29.67 9.31 -15.02
CA LEU A 270 -28.64 9.46 -16.06
C LEU A 270 -27.24 9.23 -15.48
N ILE A 271 -26.88 9.92 -14.38
CA ILE A 271 -25.59 9.76 -13.72
C ILE A 271 -25.39 8.30 -13.29
N LYS A 272 -26.37 7.69 -12.62
CA LYS A 272 -26.28 6.28 -12.20
C LYS A 272 -26.03 5.33 -13.38
N ARG A 273 -26.81 5.46 -14.46
CA ARG A 273 -26.66 4.63 -15.66
C ARG A 273 -25.26 4.79 -16.26
N SER A 274 -24.75 6.01 -16.32
CA SER A 274 -23.43 6.27 -16.89
C SER A 274 -22.28 5.82 -15.99
N LEU A 275 -22.42 5.90 -14.66
CA LEU A 275 -21.44 5.33 -13.70
C LEU A 275 -21.29 3.82 -13.88
N LEU A 276 -22.39 3.10 -14.11
CA LEU A 276 -22.37 1.65 -14.36
C LEU A 276 -21.64 1.26 -15.65
N GLN A 277 -21.49 2.19 -16.60
CA GLN A 277 -20.77 1.96 -17.86
C GLN A 277 -19.26 2.20 -17.73
N VAL A 278 -18.79 2.83 -16.65
CA VAL A 278 -17.37 3.07 -16.42
C VAL A 278 -16.68 1.79 -15.98
N LYS A 279 -15.58 1.43 -16.66
CA LYS A 279 -14.80 0.22 -16.38
C LYS A 279 -14.43 0.11 -14.90
N HIS A 280 -14.51 -1.10 -14.32
CA HIS A 280 -14.24 -1.35 -12.91
C HIS A 280 -12.79 -1.10 -12.47
N ASN A 281 -11.84 -1.09 -13.40
CA ASN A 281 -10.43 -0.79 -13.13
C ASN A 281 -10.10 0.71 -13.08
N ILE A 282 -11.04 1.59 -13.48
CA ILE A 282 -10.90 3.04 -13.39
C ILE A 282 -11.62 3.50 -12.10
N PRO A 283 -10.90 4.00 -11.09
CA PRO A 283 -11.52 4.48 -9.86
C PRO A 283 -12.32 5.75 -10.10
N ILE A 284 -13.49 5.82 -9.46
CA ILE A 284 -14.36 6.99 -9.45
C ILE A 284 -14.38 7.58 -8.05
N HIS A 285 -13.95 8.83 -7.91
CA HIS A 285 -14.07 9.59 -6.66
C HIS A 285 -15.26 10.54 -6.75
N PHE A 286 -16.12 10.53 -5.74
CA PHE A 286 -17.22 11.46 -5.59
C PHE A 286 -16.93 12.44 -4.47
N GLN A 287 -16.81 13.73 -4.81
CA GLN A 287 -16.68 14.80 -3.84
C GLN A 287 -18.08 15.33 -3.50
N LEU A 288 -18.46 15.20 -2.24
CA LEU A 288 -19.68 15.81 -1.73
C LEU A 288 -19.50 17.32 -1.59
N GLY A 289 -20.63 18.01 -1.71
CA GLY A 289 -20.73 19.43 -1.40
C GLY A 289 -21.99 19.67 -0.57
N ASN A 290 -22.17 20.92 -0.19
CA ASN A 290 -23.22 21.32 0.74
C ASN A 290 -24.62 20.97 0.22
N MET A 291 -25.35 20.14 0.97
CA MET A 291 -26.73 19.74 0.66
C MET A 291 -27.64 20.15 1.81
N GLY A 292 -28.80 20.71 1.47
CA GLY A 292 -29.85 21.09 2.43
C GLY A 292 -31.13 20.25 2.33
N ASN A 293 -31.37 19.60 1.18
CA ASN A 293 -32.60 18.88 0.92
C ASN A 293 -32.50 17.39 1.31
N PRO A 294 -33.30 16.89 2.28
CA PRO A 294 -33.21 15.51 2.76
C PRO A 294 -33.61 14.47 1.70
N ASP A 295 -34.58 14.77 0.83
CA ASP A 295 -34.96 13.88 -0.27
C ASP A 295 -33.79 13.72 -1.26
N HIS A 296 -33.11 14.82 -1.59
CA HIS A 296 -31.95 14.79 -2.48
C HIS A 296 -30.80 13.97 -1.86
N VAL A 297 -30.54 14.16 -0.57
CA VAL A 297 -29.53 13.37 0.16
C VAL A 297 -29.84 11.88 0.11
N ALA A 298 -31.10 11.49 0.36
CA ALA A 298 -31.52 10.09 0.26
C ALA A 298 -31.30 9.54 -1.17
N GLU A 299 -31.65 10.32 -2.19
CA GLU A 299 -31.45 9.94 -3.59
C GLU A 299 -29.96 9.76 -3.92
N VAL A 300 -29.09 10.67 -3.50
CA VAL A 300 -27.63 10.58 -3.69
C VAL A 300 -27.05 9.37 -2.98
N LEU A 301 -27.43 9.15 -1.72
CA LEU A 301 -26.94 8.04 -0.90
C LEU A 301 -27.30 6.66 -1.48
N HIS A 302 -28.50 6.51 -2.07
CA HIS A 302 -28.94 5.24 -2.63
C HIS A 302 -28.60 5.05 -4.12
N ARG A 303 -28.41 6.12 -4.89
CA ARG A 303 -28.23 6.04 -6.36
C ARG A 303 -26.82 6.35 -6.83
N ILE A 304 -26.01 7.06 -6.06
CA ILE A 304 -24.67 7.51 -6.48
C ILE A 304 -23.58 6.86 -5.63
N VAL A 305 -23.68 6.99 -4.30
CA VAL A 305 -22.65 6.52 -3.35
C VAL A 305 -22.25 5.05 -3.54
N PRO A 306 -23.16 4.09 -3.80
CA PRO A 306 -22.78 2.69 -4.01
C PRO A 306 -21.98 2.42 -5.29
N HIS A 307 -22.04 3.33 -6.27
CA HIS A 307 -21.48 3.15 -7.61
C HIS A 307 -20.20 3.94 -7.85
N VAL A 308 -19.58 4.48 -6.78
CA VAL A 308 -18.29 5.17 -6.84
C VAL A 308 -17.28 4.44 -5.96
N ASP A 309 -15.99 4.51 -6.29
CA ASP A 309 -14.94 3.78 -5.57
C ASP A 309 -14.45 4.52 -4.33
N SER A 310 -14.53 5.86 -4.37
CA SER A 310 -14.13 6.72 -3.27
C SER A 310 -15.10 7.87 -3.02
N LEU A 311 -15.26 8.26 -1.75
CA LEU A 311 -16.08 9.39 -1.30
C LEU A 311 -15.23 10.42 -0.55
N GLY A 312 -15.44 11.71 -0.79
CA GLY A 312 -14.86 12.82 -0.02
C GLY A 312 -15.97 13.63 0.64
N LEU A 313 -15.88 13.87 1.96
CA LEU A 313 -16.90 14.59 2.73
C LEU A 313 -16.40 15.20 4.04
N ASN A 314 -17.18 16.12 4.61
CA ASN A 314 -16.94 16.76 5.90
C ASN A 314 -17.91 16.34 7.03
N GLU A 315 -17.78 16.93 8.22
CA GLU A 315 -18.61 16.62 9.38
C GLU A 315 -20.11 16.91 9.20
N GLN A 316 -20.45 17.94 8.42
CA GLN A 316 -21.85 18.32 8.18
C GLN A 316 -22.51 17.30 7.26
N GLU A 317 -21.83 16.94 6.16
CA GLU A 317 -22.31 15.97 5.18
C GLU A 317 -22.43 14.56 5.79
N LEU A 318 -21.46 14.13 6.61
CA LEU A 318 -21.51 12.84 7.29
C LEU A 318 -22.70 12.74 8.26
N ALA A 319 -22.88 13.79 9.08
CA ALA A 319 -23.97 13.84 10.04
C ALA A 319 -25.33 13.86 9.32
N PHE A 320 -25.43 14.57 8.20
CA PHE A 320 -26.67 14.63 7.42
C PHE A 320 -26.99 13.28 6.77
N PHE A 321 -25.99 12.58 6.24
CA PHE A 321 -26.13 11.20 5.74
C PHE A 321 -26.66 10.26 6.82
N SER A 322 -26.09 10.34 8.03
CA SER A 322 -26.54 9.54 9.16
C SER A 322 -27.99 9.89 9.54
N HIS A 323 -28.33 11.17 9.64
CA HIS A 323 -29.69 11.63 9.96
C HIS A 323 -30.73 11.12 8.97
N VAL A 324 -30.48 11.26 7.65
CA VAL A 324 -31.44 10.90 6.60
C VAL A 324 -31.63 9.39 6.47
N ALA A 325 -30.58 8.59 6.63
CA ALA A 325 -30.64 7.14 6.45
C ALA A 325 -30.69 6.35 7.78
N ASN A 326 -31.05 7.04 8.87
CA ASN A 326 -31.20 6.50 10.22
C ASN A 326 -29.96 5.71 10.66
N GLY A 327 -28.79 6.33 10.52
CA GLY A 327 -27.48 5.80 10.89
C GLY A 327 -27.09 6.12 12.35
N PRO A 328 -25.84 5.83 12.75
CA PRO A 328 -25.36 6.13 14.10
C PRO A 328 -25.35 7.63 14.40
N TYR A 329 -25.80 8.02 15.60
CA TYR A 329 -25.77 9.41 16.08
C TYR A 329 -26.57 10.41 15.22
N THR A 330 -27.77 10.03 14.80
CA THR A 330 -28.74 10.90 14.08
C THR A 330 -28.96 12.26 14.75
N ASP A 331 -28.94 12.29 16.08
CA ASP A 331 -29.28 13.44 16.91
C ASP A 331 -28.21 14.54 16.89
N LEU A 332 -27.05 14.26 16.28
CA LEU A 332 -25.99 15.24 16.13
C LEU A 332 -26.28 16.26 15.03
N TYR A 333 -27.18 15.95 14.08
CA TYR A 333 -27.48 16.87 13.00
C TYR A 333 -28.49 17.96 13.45
N PRO A 334 -28.21 19.25 13.21
CA PRO A 334 -27.05 19.81 12.53
C PRO A 334 -25.79 19.91 13.41
N VAL A 335 -24.63 19.53 12.86
CA VAL A 335 -23.34 19.56 13.56
C VAL A 335 -22.64 20.90 13.37
N PHE A 336 -22.15 21.49 14.46
CA PHE A 336 -21.25 22.63 14.41
C PHE A 336 -19.81 22.20 14.06
N PRO A 337 -19.08 22.94 13.20
CA PRO A 337 -17.70 22.59 12.85
C PRO A 337 -16.79 22.43 14.06
N GLY A 338 -15.99 21.36 14.08
CA GLY A 338 -15.05 21.06 15.17
C GLY A 338 -15.67 20.56 16.49
N ALA A 339 -17.00 20.43 16.60
CA ALA A 339 -17.67 19.96 17.81
C ALA A 339 -17.80 18.42 17.89
N ILE A 340 -17.47 17.70 16.82
CA ILE A 340 -17.69 16.26 16.73
C ILE A 340 -16.51 15.45 17.29
N HIS A 341 -16.81 14.47 18.15
CA HIS A 341 -15.81 13.55 18.67
C HIS A 341 -15.42 12.50 17.63
N VAL A 342 -14.12 12.17 17.57
CA VAL A 342 -13.54 11.25 16.59
C VAL A 342 -14.23 9.87 16.59
N TYR A 343 -14.48 9.28 17.77
CA TYR A 343 -15.13 7.97 17.83
C TYR A 343 -16.55 7.95 17.23
N LYS A 344 -17.30 9.06 17.29
CA LYS A 344 -18.64 9.13 16.67
C LYS A 344 -18.52 9.15 15.14
N VAL A 345 -17.52 9.87 14.62
CA VAL A 345 -17.19 9.88 13.19
C VAL A 345 -16.78 8.48 12.72
N VAL A 346 -15.96 7.78 13.50
CA VAL A 346 -15.51 6.41 13.19
C VAL A 346 -16.69 5.44 13.07
N GLU A 347 -17.66 5.50 13.99
CA GLU A 347 -18.89 4.68 13.87
C GLU A 347 -19.71 5.02 12.63
N MET A 348 -19.90 6.30 12.32
CA MET A 348 -20.65 6.72 11.13
C MET A 348 -19.94 6.31 9.83
N LEU A 349 -18.61 6.44 9.76
CA LEU A 349 -17.82 6.02 8.61
C LEU A 349 -17.82 4.50 8.43
N TYR A 350 -17.72 3.75 9.54
CA TYR A 350 -17.84 2.29 9.53
C TYR A 350 -19.22 1.85 9.02
N TRP A 351 -20.29 2.47 9.52
CA TRP A 351 -21.66 2.24 9.05
C TRP A 351 -21.83 2.57 7.56
N LEU A 352 -21.32 3.71 7.11
CA LEU A 352 -21.44 4.14 5.72
C LEU A 352 -20.75 3.15 4.77
N LEU A 353 -19.54 2.70 5.12
CA LEU A 353 -18.77 1.77 4.31
C LEU A 353 -19.31 0.33 4.37
N THR A 354 -19.89 -0.11 5.48
CA THR A 354 -20.50 -1.45 5.58
C THR A 354 -21.86 -1.52 4.91
N LYS A 355 -22.68 -0.46 5.03
CA LYS A 355 -24.04 -0.42 4.46
C LYS A 355 -24.06 -0.12 2.97
N PHE A 356 -23.17 0.75 2.48
CA PHE A 356 -23.15 1.22 1.08
C PHE A 356 -21.85 0.90 0.33
N GLY A 357 -20.90 0.22 0.98
CA GLY A 357 -19.65 -0.22 0.36
C GLY A 357 -19.71 -1.60 -0.26
N HIS A 358 -18.64 -1.93 -0.99
CA HIS A 358 -18.47 -3.24 -1.60
C HIS A 358 -18.33 -4.33 -0.53
N ASP A 359 -19.10 -5.40 -0.65
CA ASP A 359 -19.00 -6.57 0.21
C ASP A 359 -18.63 -7.83 -0.59
N SER A 360 -17.37 -8.25 -0.49
CA SER A 360 -16.83 -9.39 -1.24
C SER A 360 -17.00 -10.73 -0.51
N THR A 361 -17.47 -10.72 0.74
CA THR A 361 -17.58 -11.93 1.56
C THR A 361 -18.84 -12.75 1.27
N ASP A 362 -19.87 -12.12 0.73
CA ASP A 362 -21.15 -12.75 0.41
C ASP A 362 -21.57 -12.45 -1.05
N PRO A 363 -21.45 -13.42 -1.97
CA PRO A 363 -21.87 -13.27 -3.37
C PRO A 363 -23.37 -13.00 -3.57
N GLU A 364 -24.22 -13.34 -2.60
CA GLU A 364 -25.67 -13.11 -2.65
C GLU A 364 -26.06 -11.74 -2.07
N SER A 365 -25.12 -11.02 -1.46
CA SER A 365 -25.35 -9.70 -0.91
C SER A 365 -25.73 -8.69 -2.00
N LYS A 366 -26.74 -7.87 -1.71
CA LYS A 366 -27.12 -6.72 -2.55
C LYS A 366 -25.94 -5.75 -2.78
N ASN A 367 -24.93 -5.80 -1.92
CA ASN A 367 -23.76 -4.94 -1.93
C ASN A 367 -22.58 -5.54 -2.71
N TYR A 368 -22.70 -6.76 -3.23
CA TYR A 368 -21.62 -7.42 -3.99
C TYR A 368 -21.21 -6.61 -5.24
N GLN A 369 -22.17 -5.95 -5.90
CA GLN A 369 -21.91 -5.11 -7.08
C GLN A 369 -21.49 -3.67 -6.74
N TYR A 370 -21.46 -3.28 -5.46
CA TYR A 370 -21.06 -1.93 -5.06
C TYR A 370 -19.56 -1.73 -5.23
N ARG A 371 -19.15 -0.48 -5.39
CA ARG A 371 -17.76 -0.09 -5.70
C ARG A 371 -17.05 0.59 -4.53
N LEU A 372 -17.82 1.18 -3.62
CA LEU A 372 -17.29 2.06 -2.58
C LEU A 372 -16.39 1.27 -1.63
N SER A 373 -15.13 1.69 -1.57
CA SER A 373 -14.08 1.04 -0.79
C SER A 373 -13.19 2.02 -0.04
N ARG A 374 -13.30 3.34 -0.28
CA ARG A 374 -12.51 4.38 0.37
C ARG A 374 -13.35 5.62 0.70
N ILE A 375 -13.28 6.11 1.92
CA ILE A 375 -13.85 7.40 2.33
C ILE A 375 -12.73 8.29 2.88
N HIS A 376 -12.64 9.52 2.37
CA HIS A 376 -11.77 10.57 2.89
C HIS A 376 -12.63 11.59 3.62
N PHE A 377 -12.56 11.54 4.96
CA PHE A 377 -13.23 12.47 5.85
C PHE A 377 -12.26 13.58 6.23
N HIS A 378 -12.68 14.83 6.04
CA HIS A 378 -11.92 16.00 6.45
C HIS A 378 -12.79 16.90 7.33
N SER A 379 -12.30 17.22 8.52
CA SER A 379 -12.92 18.20 9.41
C SER A 379 -11.93 19.29 9.79
N LEU A 380 -12.42 20.34 10.44
CA LEU A 380 -11.56 21.43 10.87
C LEU A 380 -10.42 20.98 11.80
N THR A 381 -10.66 20.00 12.68
CA THR A 381 -9.70 19.63 13.75
C THR A 381 -8.92 18.35 13.48
N PHE A 382 -9.41 17.47 12.62
CA PHE A 382 -8.74 16.22 12.24
C PHE A 382 -9.25 15.66 10.91
N HIS A 383 -8.42 14.85 10.25
CA HIS A 383 -8.81 14.13 9.04
C HIS A 383 -8.74 12.61 9.28
N LEU A 384 -9.58 11.87 8.58
CA LEU A 384 -9.62 10.40 8.58
C LEU A 384 -9.67 9.88 7.14
N MET A 385 -8.90 8.83 6.87
CA MET A 385 -9.11 7.97 5.71
C MET A 385 -9.53 6.59 6.18
N VAL A 386 -10.63 6.10 5.62
CA VAL A 386 -11.20 4.79 5.95
C VAL A 386 -11.32 4.00 4.66
N TYR A 387 -10.89 2.74 4.68
CA TYR A 387 -10.99 1.90 3.50
C TYR A 387 -11.18 0.42 3.84
N LYS A 388 -11.77 -0.31 2.89
CA LYS A 388 -12.03 -1.75 2.94
C LYS A 388 -11.42 -2.41 1.70
N GLY A 389 -10.89 -3.62 1.86
CA GLY A 389 -10.26 -4.38 0.78
C GLY A 389 -8.82 -3.95 0.46
N THR A 390 -8.32 -4.37 -0.70
CA THR A 390 -6.91 -4.19 -1.10
C THR A 390 -6.70 -3.23 -2.26
N ASP A 391 -7.75 -2.56 -2.71
CA ASP A 391 -7.70 -1.73 -3.92
C ASP A 391 -6.91 -0.44 -3.71
N TRP A 392 -6.86 0.06 -2.47
CA TRP A 392 -6.21 1.33 -2.13
C TRP A 392 -4.91 1.13 -1.34
N SER A 393 -3.91 1.97 -1.63
CA SER A 393 -2.62 2.03 -0.93
C SER A 393 -2.07 3.47 -0.88
N ASN A 394 -0.98 3.68 -0.14
CA ASN A 394 -0.36 4.99 0.11
C ASN A 394 -1.27 6.03 0.79
N LEU A 395 -2.29 5.57 1.53
CA LEU A 395 -3.32 6.44 2.11
C LEU A 395 -2.81 7.32 3.26
N ALA A 396 -1.82 6.86 4.04
CA ALA A 396 -1.23 7.70 5.10
C ALA A 396 -0.48 8.93 4.54
N SER A 397 0.25 8.74 3.43
CA SER A 397 0.86 9.84 2.68
C SER A 397 -0.20 10.80 2.15
N GLY A 398 -1.27 10.26 1.54
CA GLY A 398 -2.38 11.08 1.06
C GLY A 398 -3.07 11.89 2.16
N LEU A 399 -3.32 11.27 3.31
CA LEU A 399 -3.94 11.93 4.46
C LEU A 399 -3.04 13.05 5.02
N ALA A 400 -1.75 12.79 5.20
CA ALA A 400 -0.78 13.77 5.66
C ALA A 400 -0.62 14.93 4.66
N ALA A 401 -0.56 14.63 3.36
CA ALA A 401 -0.49 15.64 2.31
C ALA A 401 -1.75 16.51 2.27
N GLY A 402 -2.93 15.91 2.44
CA GLY A 402 -4.20 16.62 2.58
C GLY A 402 -4.20 17.58 3.77
N ALA A 403 -3.83 17.09 4.97
CA ALA A 403 -3.75 17.91 6.19
C ALA A 403 -2.73 19.06 6.05
N LYS A 404 -1.55 18.79 5.47
CA LYS A 404 -0.53 19.81 5.18
C LYS A 404 -1.06 20.89 4.22
N VAL A 405 -1.79 20.50 3.18
CA VAL A 405 -2.40 21.44 2.22
C VAL A 405 -3.48 22.31 2.87
N ALA A 406 -4.29 21.75 3.77
CA ALA A 406 -5.31 22.53 4.51
C ALA A 406 -4.68 23.70 5.26
N ALA A 407 -3.61 23.42 6.02
CA ALA A 407 -2.87 24.42 6.78
C ALA A 407 -2.25 25.49 5.86
N ARG A 408 -1.55 25.05 4.80
CA ARG A 408 -0.87 25.98 3.88
C ARG A 408 -1.83 26.88 3.13
N GLN A 409 -2.94 26.33 2.63
CA GLN A 409 -3.90 27.08 1.83
C GLN A 409 -4.66 28.10 2.68
N SER A 410 -5.10 27.71 3.88
CA SER A 410 -5.88 28.58 4.77
C SER A 410 -5.08 29.80 5.25
N CYS A 411 -3.79 29.60 5.57
CA CYS A 411 -2.88 30.64 6.07
C CYS A 411 -1.98 31.27 4.98
N LYS A 412 -2.09 30.87 3.71
CA LYS A 412 -1.19 31.28 2.61
C LYS A 412 0.30 31.07 2.95
N ILE A 413 0.63 29.94 3.57
CA ILE A 413 2.00 29.61 3.98
C ILE A 413 2.82 29.17 2.77
N THR A 414 3.87 29.93 2.48
CA THR A 414 4.86 29.63 1.43
C THR A 414 6.04 28.84 2.00
N ASN A 415 6.44 29.12 3.24
CA ASN A 415 7.52 28.43 3.96
C ASN A 415 6.96 27.60 5.11
N ASP A 416 7.13 26.28 5.03
CA ASP A 416 6.58 25.30 5.99
C ASP A 416 7.15 25.44 7.42
N LEU A 417 8.22 26.23 7.61
CA LEU A 417 8.76 26.55 8.94
C LEU A 417 8.03 27.69 9.66
N ASN A 418 7.22 28.49 8.93
CA ASN A 418 6.43 29.57 9.52
C ASN A 418 5.05 29.02 9.96
N THR A 419 4.96 28.65 11.23
CA THR A 419 3.75 28.05 11.82
C THR A 419 3.11 28.91 12.90
N ASP A 420 3.53 30.17 13.07
CA ASP A 420 3.07 31.04 14.17
C ASP A 420 1.54 31.26 14.13
N ASN A 421 1.00 31.29 12.91
CA ASN A 421 -0.42 31.44 12.63
C ASN A 421 -1.19 30.11 12.62
N LEU A 422 -0.51 28.98 12.86
CA LEU A 422 -1.14 27.67 13.00
C LEU A 422 -1.37 27.34 14.47
N GLU A 423 -2.39 26.53 14.71
CA GLU A 423 -2.65 25.96 16.02
C GLU A 423 -3.28 24.57 15.91
N LEU A 424 -3.10 23.80 16.97
CA LEU A 424 -3.68 22.48 17.12
C LEU A 424 -4.85 22.54 18.10
N ARG A 425 -6.06 22.17 17.66
CA ARG A 425 -7.26 22.13 18.51
C ARG A 425 -7.73 20.71 18.78
N ILE A 426 -6.84 19.87 19.32
CA ILE A 426 -7.19 18.52 19.77
C ILE A 426 -6.75 18.27 21.21
N SER A 427 -7.50 17.44 21.93
CA SER A 427 -7.12 17.00 23.27
C SER A 427 -5.89 16.10 23.22
N LYS A 428 -4.97 16.27 24.18
CA LYS A 428 -3.73 15.48 24.32
C LYS A 428 -3.97 13.96 24.30
N ALA A 429 -5.11 13.50 24.82
CA ALA A 429 -5.57 12.15 24.64
C ALA A 429 -7.08 12.12 24.42
N HIS A 430 -7.55 11.27 23.51
CA HIS A 430 -8.98 11.08 23.23
C HIS A 430 -9.26 9.70 22.62
N LEU A 431 -10.53 9.29 22.63
CA LEU A 431 -10.97 8.00 22.08
C LEU A 431 -11.12 8.09 20.56
N LEU A 432 -10.45 7.18 19.83
CA LEU A 432 -10.58 7.05 18.38
C LEU A 432 -11.68 6.07 18.01
N ASP A 433 -11.75 4.93 18.69
CA ASP A 433 -12.70 3.87 18.37
C ASP A 433 -13.24 3.29 19.68
N LYS A 434 -14.56 3.35 19.84
CA LYS A 434 -15.23 2.93 21.08
C LYS A 434 -15.28 1.41 21.21
N GLU A 435 -15.38 0.70 20.09
CA GLU A 435 -15.70 -0.72 20.07
C GLU A 435 -14.48 -1.59 20.34
N ILE A 436 -13.31 -1.18 19.84
CA ILE A 436 -12.03 -1.82 20.17
C ILE A 436 -11.28 -1.09 21.31
N GLY A 437 -11.87 -0.04 21.87
CA GLY A 437 -11.25 0.76 22.95
C GLY A 437 -9.97 1.51 22.54
N LYS A 438 -9.79 1.84 21.25
CA LYS A 438 -8.57 2.49 20.75
C LYS A 438 -8.50 3.93 21.23
N ARG A 439 -7.46 4.24 22.01
CA ARG A 439 -7.13 5.60 22.46
C ARG A 439 -5.99 6.19 21.63
N TYR A 440 -6.07 7.49 21.37
CA TYR A 440 -5.00 8.29 20.82
C TYR A 440 -4.33 9.07 21.92
N VAL A 441 -3.01 9.07 21.92
CA VAL A 441 -2.17 9.96 22.73
C VAL A 441 -1.36 10.79 21.74
N PHE A 442 -1.52 12.10 21.80
CA PHE A 442 -0.92 13.02 20.85
C PHE A 442 0.58 13.17 21.12
N GLU A 443 1.38 12.82 20.11
CA GLU A 443 2.82 13.05 20.05
C GLU A 443 3.14 13.86 18.79
N PRO A 444 3.70 15.09 18.91
CA PRO A 444 3.93 15.96 17.75
C PRO A 444 4.83 15.34 16.67
N GLN A 445 5.77 14.48 17.06
CA GLN A 445 6.70 13.79 16.16
C GLN A 445 6.06 12.56 15.47
N ARG A 446 4.88 12.12 15.94
CA ARG A 446 4.13 10.95 15.43
C ARG A 446 2.63 11.28 15.40
N PRO A 447 2.19 12.25 14.58
CA PRO A 447 0.82 12.74 14.60
C PRO A 447 -0.18 11.76 13.96
N ILE A 448 0.28 10.75 13.21
CA ILE A 448 -0.59 9.82 12.48
C ILE A 448 -0.81 8.55 13.31
N ALA A 449 -2.06 8.10 13.40
CA ALA A 449 -2.44 6.82 13.97
C ALA A 449 -3.18 5.96 12.94
N SER A 450 -2.99 4.65 12.99
CA SER A 450 -3.77 3.69 12.20
C SER A 450 -4.21 2.50 13.06
N TRP A 451 -5.37 1.94 12.71
CA TRP A 451 -5.90 0.74 13.33
C TRP A 451 -6.88 0.04 12.37
N MET A 452 -7.31 -1.16 12.74
CA MET A 452 -8.24 -1.97 11.96
C MET A 452 -9.40 -2.40 12.87
N ARG A 453 -10.62 -2.34 12.34
CA ARG A 453 -11.83 -2.91 12.95
C ARG A 453 -12.43 -3.86 11.93
N ASN A 454 -12.44 -5.16 12.25
CA ASN A 454 -12.78 -6.24 11.32
C ASN A 454 -11.92 -6.18 10.05
N ASP A 455 -12.52 -5.91 8.90
CA ASP A 455 -11.90 -5.79 7.57
C ASP A 455 -11.74 -4.33 7.09
N VAL A 456 -12.06 -3.36 7.96
CA VAL A 456 -11.98 -1.92 7.67
C VAL A 456 -10.77 -1.32 8.39
N ILE A 457 -9.95 -0.57 7.64
CA ILE A 457 -8.76 0.10 8.15
C ILE A 457 -9.02 1.60 8.25
N PHE A 458 -8.62 2.18 9.37
CA PHE A 458 -8.74 3.60 9.69
C PHE A 458 -7.35 4.22 9.81
N ILE A 459 -7.18 5.41 9.24
CA ILE A 459 -5.98 6.23 9.36
C ILE A 459 -6.41 7.61 9.80
N TYR A 460 -5.85 8.08 10.91
CA TYR A 460 -6.17 9.34 11.57
C TYR A 460 -4.96 10.27 11.59
N THR A 461 -5.19 11.56 11.41
CA THR A 461 -4.22 12.60 11.72
C THR A 461 -4.95 13.86 12.21
N PRO A 462 -4.41 14.60 13.19
CA PRO A 462 -4.96 15.91 13.54
C PRO A 462 -4.81 16.89 12.38
N ALA A 463 -5.50 18.02 12.41
CA ALA A 463 -5.33 19.11 11.45
C ALA A 463 -4.71 20.33 12.15
N LEU A 464 -3.83 21.04 11.44
CA LEU A 464 -3.30 22.33 11.88
C LEU A 464 -4.21 23.42 11.32
N ILE A 465 -4.81 24.21 12.22
CA ILE A 465 -5.82 25.21 11.90
C ILE A 465 -5.14 26.58 11.80
N CYS A 466 -5.55 27.35 10.79
CA CYS A 466 -5.13 28.73 10.68
C CYS A 466 -5.89 29.63 11.67
N LYS A 467 -5.18 30.35 12.54
CA LYS A 467 -5.76 31.31 13.50
C LYS A 467 -6.49 32.46 12.79
N PHE A 468 -5.93 32.92 11.68
CA PHE A 468 -6.43 34.05 10.89
C PHE A 468 -6.54 33.64 9.41
N PRO A 469 -7.56 32.87 9.03
CA PRO A 469 -7.66 32.37 7.67
C PRO A 469 -7.91 33.51 6.69
N THR A 470 -7.14 33.53 5.61
CA THR A 470 -7.29 34.54 4.54
C THR A 470 -8.20 34.05 3.40
N ARG A 471 -8.34 32.73 3.26
CA ARG A 471 -9.24 32.09 2.31
C ARG A 471 -9.54 30.67 2.78
N THR A 472 -10.81 30.34 2.99
CA THR A 472 -11.27 28.99 3.36
C THR A 472 -12.05 28.30 2.25
N VAL A 473 -12.56 29.06 1.27
CA VAL A 473 -13.31 28.52 0.13
C VAL A 473 -12.38 27.63 -0.72
N GLY A 474 -12.84 26.39 -0.96
CA GLY A 474 -12.13 25.38 -1.73
C GLY A 474 -10.97 24.68 -1.00
N VAL A 475 -10.84 24.86 0.31
CA VAL A 475 -9.84 24.12 1.11
C VAL A 475 -10.18 22.63 1.11
N ASP A 476 -11.43 22.27 1.38
CA ASP A 476 -11.93 20.89 1.38
C ASP A 476 -11.64 20.18 0.04
N ASP A 477 -11.95 20.86 -1.07
CA ASP A 477 -11.66 20.36 -2.42
C ASP A 477 -10.17 20.13 -2.64
N ALA A 478 -9.33 21.04 -2.17
CA ALA A 478 -7.87 20.91 -2.28
C ALA A 478 -7.32 19.78 -1.40
N VAL A 479 -7.89 19.56 -0.22
CA VAL A 479 -7.57 18.45 0.69
C VAL A 479 -7.90 17.13 0.01
N SER A 480 -9.11 16.99 -0.52
CA SER A 480 -9.55 15.78 -1.23
C SER A 480 -8.75 15.52 -2.49
N ALA A 481 -8.50 16.54 -3.33
CA ALA A 481 -7.70 16.41 -4.54
C ALA A 481 -6.26 15.97 -4.23
N THR A 482 -5.62 16.61 -3.24
CA THR A 482 -4.26 16.26 -2.83
C THR A 482 -4.21 14.84 -2.27
N GLY A 483 -5.11 14.52 -1.33
CA GLY A 483 -5.16 13.20 -0.73
C GLY A 483 -5.41 12.09 -1.74
N LEU A 484 -6.19 12.36 -2.79
CA LEU A 484 -6.48 11.42 -3.87
C LEU A 484 -5.29 11.21 -4.80
N ILE A 485 -4.57 12.26 -5.22
CA ILE A 485 -3.40 12.13 -6.11
C ILE A 485 -2.22 11.41 -5.42
N PHE A 486 -2.07 11.58 -4.11
CA PHE A 486 -1.10 10.82 -3.32
C PHE A 486 -1.58 9.40 -2.99
N SER A 487 -2.89 9.12 -3.09
CA SER A 487 -3.43 7.76 -2.96
C SER A 487 -3.11 6.94 -4.22
N GLN A 488 -3.17 5.63 -4.06
CA GLN A 488 -2.87 4.71 -5.14
C GLN A 488 -3.96 3.64 -5.26
N PHE A 489 -4.43 3.38 -6.48
CA PHE A 489 -5.52 2.44 -6.75
C PHE A 489 -5.09 1.28 -7.65
N TYR A 490 -5.51 0.07 -7.31
CA TYR A 490 -5.25 -1.17 -8.05
C TYR A 490 -6.43 -2.14 -7.96
N ARG A 491 -7.17 -2.30 -9.05
CA ARG A 491 -8.19 -3.36 -9.18
C ARG A 491 -7.95 -4.17 -10.45
N PHE A 492 -7.86 -5.50 -10.32
CA PHE A 492 -7.78 -6.41 -11.47
C PHE A 492 -9.18 -6.67 -11.99
N SER A 493 -9.39 -6.49 -13.29
CA SER A 493 -10.60 -6.97 -13.95
C SER A 493 -10.59 -8.51 -13.91
N THR A 494 -11.42 -9.10 -13.07
CA THR A 494 -11.87 -10.48 -13.27
C THR A 494 -12.60 -10.51 -14.61
N CYS A 495 -12.15 -11.32 -15.57
CA CYS A 495 -13.02 -11.72 -16.66
C CYS A 495 -14.22 -12.41 -16.03
N SER A 496 -15.37 -11.75 -16.06
CA SER A 496 -16.67 -12.39 -15.83
C SER A 496 -16.90 -13.38 -16.98
N CYS A 497 -16.64 -14.66 -16.72
CA CYS A 497 -17.16 -15.76 -17.52
C CYS A 497 -18.65 -15.90 -17.21
N ASP A 498 -19.47 -15.00 -17.75
CA ASP A 498 -20.93 -15.13 -17.76
C ASP A 498 -21.46 -14.60 -19.09
N THR A 499 -21.42 -15.47 -20.10
CA THR A 499 -22.40 -15.52 -21.20
C THR A 499 -22.25 -16.86 -21.90
N GLU A 500 -22.97 -17.87 -21.43
CA GLU A 500 -23.43 -18.96 -22.28
C GLU A 500 -24.63 -18.47 -23.12
N GLN A 501 -24.65 -18.90 -24.38
CA GLN A 501 -25.76 -18.87 -25.33
C GLN A 501 -26.26 -17.50 -25.84
N GLN A 502 -25.62 -17.02 -26.92
CA GLN A 502 -26.30 -16.67 -28.18
C GLN A 502 -25.27 -16.22 -29.23
N GLY A 503 -25.33 -16.80 -30.44
CA GLY A 503 -24.64 -16.26 -31.62
C GLY A 503 -23.45 -17.06 -32.14
N LEU A 504 -23.71 -18.26 -32.65
CA LEU A 504 -22.83 -18.92 -33.60
C LEU A 504 -22.85 -18.09 -34.91
N GLY A 505 -21.71 -17.51 -35.30
CA GLY A 505 -21.53 -16.90 -36.63
C GLY A 505 -21.02 -15.45 -36.58
N THR A 506 -19.69 -15.30 -36.56
CA THR A 506 -18.89 -14.18 -37.12
C THR A 506 -17.40 -14.23 -36.71
N ALA A 507 -16.94 -15.30 -36.04
CA ALA A 507 -15.54 -15.46 -35.64
C ALA A 507 -14.58 -16.00 -36.74
N LYS A 508 -14.84 -15.73 -38.03
CA LYS A 508 -13.92 -16.09 -39.14
C LYS A 508 -13.53 -14.94 -40.08
N ALA A 509 -13.94 -13.69 -39.81
CA ALA A 509 -13.61 -12.54 -40.67
C ALA A 509 -12.59 -11.54 -40.08
N CYS A 510 -12.34 -11.53 -38.76
CA CYS A 510 -11.40 -10.57 -38.15
C CYS A 510 -9.94 -11.04 -38.03
N TRP A 511 -9.62 -12.28 -38.42
CA TRP A 511 -8.25 -12.81 -38.34
C TRP A 511 -7.42 -12.64 -39.63
N VAL A 512 -8.04 -12.15 -40.73
CA VAL A 512 -7.35 -11.99 -42.03
C VAL A 512 -7.03 -10.51 -42.34
N ILE A 513 -7.66 -9.55 -41.67
CA ILE A 513 -7.46 -8.11 -41.95
C ILE A 513 -6.32 -7.50 -41.12
N LEU A 514 -5.93 -8.12 -39.99
CA LEU A 514 -4.82 -7.63 -39.14
C LEU A 514 -3.42 -8.10 -39.58
N ILE A 515 -3.33 -9.09 -40.48
CA ILE A 515 -2.05 -9.58 -41.02
C ILE A 515 -1.60 -8.77 -42.25
N VAL A 516 -2.51 -8.05 -42.91
CA VAL A 516 -2.18 -7.24 -44.12
C VAL A 516 -1.74 -5.81 -43.78
N PHE A 517 -2.07 -5.28 -42.60
CA PHE A 517 -1.66 -3.93 -42.18
C PHE A 517 -0.28 -3.85 -41.51
N GLN A 518 0.28 -4.97 -41.04
CA GLN A 518 1.60 -5.00 -40.39
C GLN A 518 2.78 -5.26 -41.34
N ILE A 519 2.50 -5.55 -42.62
CA ILE A 519 3.54 -5.76 -43.64
C ILE A 519 3.83 -4.46 -44.45
N PHE A 520 2.97 -3.44 -44.38
CA PHE A 520 3.13 -2.21 -45.17
C PHE A 520 3.82 -1.02 -44.45
N GLU A 521 4.01 -1.05 -43.12
CA GLU A 521 4.72 0.04 -42.39
C GLU A 521 6.22 -0.20 -42.17
N MET A 522 6.77 -1.38 -42.47
CA MET A 522 8.22 -1.63 -42.37
C MET A 522 9.02 -1.34 -43.65
N ALA A 523 8.39 -0.82 -44.70
CA ALA A 523 9.06 -0.55 -45.98
C ALA A 523 9.33 0.94 -46.29
N PHE A 524 8.92 1.90 -45.44
CA PHE A 524 9.01 3.34 -45.78
C PHE A 524 9.95 4.21 -44.92
N LEU A 525 10.71 3.65 -43.97
CA LEU A 525 11.69 4.41 -43.17
C LEU A 525 13.11 3.85 -43.24
N LYS A 526 13.49 3.33 -44.42
CA LYS A 526 14.86 2.92 -44.74
C LYS A 526 15.35 3.55 -46.05
N LYS A 527 15.26 4.89 -46.15
CA LYS A 527 15.95 5.65 -47.20
C LYS A 527 15.99 7.15 -46.84
N HIS A 528 17.01 7.58 -46.12
CA HIS A 528 17.75 8.81 -46.39
C HIS A 528 18.98 8.85 -45.49
N ASN A 529 20.12 8.51 -46.10
CA ASN A 529 21.44 8.62 -45.54
C ASN A 529 22.04 9.99 -45.91
N SER A 530 22.98 10.43 -45.07
CA SER A 530 24.15 11.28 -45.39
C SER A 530 23.92 12.72 -45.87
N LEU A 531 24.25 13.71 -45.01
CA LEU A 531 25.27 14.76 -45.21
C LEU A 531 25.08 15.88 -44.16
N CYS A 532 26.02 16.02 -43.20
CA CYS A 532 26.85 17.23 -43.07
C CYS A 532 27.85 17.09 -41.91
N LEU A 533 29.12 17.33 -42.22
CA LEU A 533 30.29 17.32 -41.34
C LEU A 533 30.65 18.76 -40.93
N LEU A 534 31.28 18.89 -39.75
CA LEU A 534 32.34 19.84 -39.34
C LEU A 534 32.03 21.22 -38.70
N LYS A 535 32.57 21.33 -37.46
CA LYS A 535 33.40 22.40 -36.85
C LYS A 535 32.77 23.70 -36.29
N GLN A 536 32.79 23.81 -34.95
CA GLN A 536 33.63 24.71 -34.11
C GLN A 536 33.26 24.43 -32.63
N VAL A 537 34.09 23.90 -31.72
CA VAL A 537 35.42 24.29 -31.17
C VAL A 537 35.36 25.47 -30.18
N TRP A 538 35.41 25.10 -28.89
CA TRP A 538 36.23 25.63 -27.78
C TRP A 538 35.67 26.61 -26.71
N LEU A 539 36.18 26.32 -25.48
CA LEU A 539 36.15 27.02 -24.18
C LEU A 539 34.89 26.75 -23.34
N SER A 540 34.90 26.09 -22.18
CA SER A 540 35.92 25.67 -21.19
C SER A 540 35.20 24.68 -20.23
N GLY A 541 35.77 23.67 -19.55
CA GLY A 541 37.14 23.34 -19.23
C GLY A 541 37.30 23.14 -17.71
N ARG A 542 37.26 21.87 -17.26
CA ARG A 542 37.67 21.29 -15.93
C ARG A 542 36.69 21.43 -14.75
N ALA A 543 36.43 20.41 -13.92
CA ALA A 543 37.06 19.08 -13.68
C ALA A 543 35.96 18.07 -13.27
N THR A 544 35.71 16.95 -13.96
CA THR A 544 36.39 15.63 -14.00
C THR A 544 36.54 14.83 -12.70
N SER A 545 35.77 13.73 -12.67
CA SER A 545 36.10 12.35 -12.25
C SER A 545 36.06 11.95 -10.78
N SER A 546 35.15 11.00 -10.48
CA SER A 546 35.55 9.75 -9.83
C SER A 546 34.74 8.56 -10.35
N ASN A 547 35.41 7.70 -11.13
CA ASN A 547 35.14 6.27 -11.25
C ASN A 547 35.03 5.63 -9.87
N ARG A 548 33.94 4.88 -9.59
CA ARG A 548 33.92 3.58 -8.87
C ARG A 548 32.64 2.87 -9.36
N GLY A 549 32.66 1.75 -10.08
CA GLY A 549 33.40 0.54 -9.78
C GLY A 549 32.73 -0.14 -8.60
N GLY A 550 31.81 -1.09 -8.86
CA GLY A 550 31.38 -2.05 -7.85
C GLY A 550 32.59 -2.82 -7.28
N PRO A 551 32.46 -3.44 -6.10
CA PRO A 551 31.68 -4.68 -6.07
C PRO A 551 30.89 -4.92 -4.77
N ALA A 552 29.88 -5.78 -4.89
CA ALA A 552 29.38 -6.59 -3.79
C ALA A 552 30.54 -7.44 -3.22
N LYS A 553 30.80 -7.31 -1.91
CA LYS A 553 31.32 -8.36 -1.01
C LYS A 553 31.47 -7.79 0.40
N TRP A 554 30.38 -7.83 1.16
CA TRP A 554 30.31 -8.14 2.60
C TRP A 554 28.87 -7.88 3.08
N LEU A 555 28.07 -8.94 3.12
CA LEU A 555 26.74 -9.01 3.75
C LEU A 555 26.60 -10.48 4.15
N ASP A 556 27.34 -10.82 5.20
CA ASP A 556 27.05 -11.97 6.05
C ASP A 556 26.60 -11.43 7.40
N ASP A 557 25.50 -12.02 7.83
CA ASP A 557 24.80 -11.92 9.11
C ASP A 557 24.03 -10.61 9.42
N ALA A 558 22.71 -10.73 9.27
CA ALA A 558 21.63 -9.93 9.87
C ALA A 558 21.23 -8.55 9.27
N VAL A 559 21.05 -8.43 7.95
CA VAL A 559 20.21 -7.36 7.34
C VAL A 559 19.42 -7.89 6.14
N THR A 560 18.13 -7.55 6.02
CA THR A 560 17.22 -7.98 4.94
C THR A 560 17.19 -7.00 3.75
N TYR A 561 16.95 -7.53 2.53
CA TYR A 561 16.92 -6.74 1.28
C TYR A 561 15.70 -5.80 1.19
N ALA A 562 14.67 -6.03 2.00
CA ALA A 562 13.53 -5.13 2.17
C ALA A 562 13.90 -3.83 2.91
N ASP A 563 14.93 -3.86 3.77
CA ASP A 563 15.43 -2.67 4.46
C ASP A 563 16.29 -1.82 3.52
N ILE A 564 16.97 -2.42 2.54
CA ILE A 564 17.89 -1.71 1.64
C ILE A 564 17.13 -0.74 0.71
N GLN A 565 15.89 -1.03 0.30
CA GLN A 565 15.14 -0.10 -0.55
C GLN A 565 14.44 1.03 0.22
N THR A 566 14.22 0.89 1.52
CA THR A 566 13.78 1.99 2.40
C THR A 566 14.96 2.78 2.98
N SER A 567 16.16 2.21 3.04
CA SER A 567 17.33 2.83 3.72
C SER A 567 18.23 3.67 2.82
N PHE A 568 18.08 3.64 1.49
CA PHE A 568 18.92 4.42 0.59
C PHE A 568 18.37 5.81 0.24
N VAL A 569 17.62 6.47 1.14
CA VAL A 569 17.51 7.95 1.18
C VAL A 569 17.16 8.42 2.61
N ASP A 570 18.06 8.33 3.58
CA ASP A 570 18.02 9.25 4.75
C ASP A 570 19.42 9.40 5.39
N PRO A 571 19.96 10.62 5.59
CA PRO A 571 21.27 10.85 6.22
C PRO A 571 21.29 10.71 7.76
N CYS A 572 20.23 10.23 8.42
CA CYS A 572 20.04 10.45 9.87
C CYS A 572 20.01 9.20 10.78
N THR A 573 20.43 8.02 10.34
CA THR A 573 20.49 6.82 11.21
C THR A 573 21.92 6.50 11.66
N SER A 574 22.17 6.59 12.97
CA SER A 574 23.40 6.06 13.59
C SER A 574 23.38 4.52 13.59
N LEU A 575 24.52 3.90 13.29
CA LEU A 575 24.72 2.45 13.13
C LEU A 575 24.49 1.64 14.43
N PRO A 576 24.09 0.35 14.33
CA PRO A 576 23.71 -0.46 15.49
C PRO A 576 24.85 -1.23 16.20
N TYR A 577 26.15 -0.97 15.91
CA TYR A 577 27.27 -1.70 16.55
C TYR A 577 28.41 -0.77 17.03
N PRO A 578 29.22 -1.15 18.05
CA PRO A 578 30.31 -0.33 18.59
C PRO A 578 31.52 -0.19 17.63
N GLU A 579 32.02 1.04 17.46
CA GLU A 579 33.08 1.45 16.51
C GLU A 579 34.39 0.64 16.51
N LYS A 580 34.73 -0.05 17.62
CA LYS A 580 36.01 -0.75 17.77
C LYS A 580 36.14 -2.02 16.92
N GLU A 581 35.03 -2.64 16.52
CA GLU A 581 35.07 -3.84 15.66
C GLU A 581 35.24 -3.50 14.18
N LEU A 582 34.76 -2.32 13.76
CA LEU A 582 34.90 -1.81 12.40
C LEU A 582 36.36 -1.47 12.05
N HIS A 583 37.11 -0.87 12.98
CA HIS A 583 38.51 -0.50 12.76
C HIS A 583 39.46 -1.69 12.63
N ARG A 584 39.20 -2.79 13.37
CA ARG A 584 40.01 -4.02 13.29
C ARG A 584 39.85 -4.77 11.96
N PHE A 585 38.75 -4.52 11.24
CA PHE A 585 38.44 -5.14 9.95
C PHE A 585 39.05 -4.37 8.76
N LEU A 586 39.20 -3.05 8.88
CA LEU A 586 39.70 -2.18 7.81
C LEU A 586 41.21 -2.27 7.57
N GLU A 587 42.00 -2.70 8.56
CA GLU A 587 43.46 -2.82 8.44
C GLU A 587 43.93 -4.06 7.63
N LYS A 588 43.04 -5.03 7.34
CA LYS A 588 43.43 -6.33 6.75
C LYS A 588 43.26 -6.49 5.24
N ILE A 589 42.87 -5.47 4.49
CA ILE A 589 42.61 -5.60 3.04
C ILE A 589 43.82 -5.10 2.20
N PRO A 590 44.45 -5.94 1.36
CA PRO A 590 45.58 -5.55 0.53
C PRO A 590 45.13 -4.70 -0.67
N LYS A 591 45.81 -3.57 -0.90
CA LYS A 591 45.55 -2.64 -2.02
C LYS A 591 46.17 -3.19 -3.32
N ILE A 592 45.38 -3.36 -4.38
CA ILE A 592 45.89 -3.70 -5.73
C ILE A 592 45.44 -2.64 -6.75
N LYS A 593 46.43 -2.13 -7.49
CA LYS A 593 46.37 -1.15 -8.57
C LYS A 593 45.87 -1.78 -9.88
N GLY A 594 45.15 -0.99 -10.68
CA GLY A 594 44.72 -1.38 -12.02
C GLY A 594 45.79 -1.25 -13.10
N LYS A 595 45.64 -2.03 -14.19
CA LYS A 595 46.13 -1.71 -15.54
C LYS A 595 45.48 -2.60 -16.62
N ASN A 596 45.53 -2.05 -17.83
CA ASN A 596 44.85 -2.37 -19.09
C ASN A 596 45.26 -3.66 -19.84
N ASP A 597 44.43 -3.95 -20.85
CA ASP A 597 44.64 -4.59 -22.18
C ASP A 597 44.86 -6.11 -22.33
N ASP A 598 44.04 -6.65 -23.24
CA ASP A 598 44.19 -7.82 -24.13
C ASP A 598 45.01 -9.04 -23.68
N LYS A 599 44.30 -10.15 -23.43
CA LYS A 599 44.41 -11.46 -24.12
C LYS A 599 43.77 -12.58 -23.31
N ILE A 600 43.15 -13.50 -24.06
CA ILE A 600 42.54 -14.75 -23.62
C ILE A 600 43.52 -15.59 -22.79
N VAL A 601 43.30 -15.71 -21.47
CA VAL A 601 43.73 -16.87 -20.65
C VAL A 601 42.73 -17.08 -19.51
N VAL A 602 42.19 -18.29 -19.42
CA VAL A 602 41.21 -18.73 -18.40
C VAL A 602 41.84 -18.79 -17.01
N LYS A 603 41.25 -18.09 -16.02
CA LYS A 603 41.41 -18.38 -14.59
C LYS A 603 40.04 -18.60 -13.93
N ARG A 604 39.87 -19.79 -13.33
CA ARG A 604 38.66 -20.24 -12.62
C ARG A 604 38.49 -19.48 -11.30
N SER A 605 37.30 -18.91 -11.10
CA SER A 605 36.81 -18.35 -9.84
C SER A 605 35.63 -19.19 -9.33
N SER A 606 35.63 -19.49 -8.04
CA SER A 606 34.94 -20.58 -7.33
C SER A 606 33.48 -20.28 -6.91
N SER A 607 32.70 -19.55 -7.70
CA SER A 607 31.28 -19.29 -7.37
C SER A 607 30.44 -18.89 -8.59
N LYS A 608 30.51 -19.65 -9.69
CA LYS A 608 29.70 -19.32 -10.87
C LYS A 608 28.28 -19.86 -10.70
N LYS A 609 27.38 -19.01 -10.18
CA LYS A 609 25.93 -19.07 -10.41
C LYS A 609 25.70 -19.47 -11.87
N LEU A 610 24.81 -20.44 -12.12
CA LEU A 610 24.48 -20.84 -13.49
C LEU A 610 23.77 -19.68 -14.20
N ASP A 611 24.21 -19.37 -15.40
CA ASP A 611 23.73 -18.24 -16.18
C ASP A 611 22.63 -18.68 -17.16
N PHE A 612 21.45 -18.11 -16.98
CA PHE A 612 20.26 -18.36 -17.79
C PHE A 612 19.79 -17.08 -18.50
N SER A 613 20.66 -16.08 -18.67
CA SER A 613 20.32 -14.81 -19.32
C SER A 613 19.84 -14.96 -20.77
N HIS A 614 20.11 -16.10 -21.40
CA HIS A 614 19.64 -16.42 -22.75
C HIS A 614 18.15 -16.78 -22.80
N ILE A 615 17.52 -17.14 -21.68
CA ILE A 615 16.08 -17.38 -21.56
C ILE A 615 15.43 -16.08 -21.07
N PRO A 616 14.47 -15.50 -21.81
CA PRO A 616 13.71 -14.34 -21.33
C PRO A 616 13.09 -14.61 -19.96
N ILE A 617 13.05 -13.62 -19.07
CA ILE A 617 12.64 -13.86 -17.69
C ILE A 617 11.19 -14.36 -17.56
N GLU A 618 10.30 -13.88 -18.44
CA GLU A 618 8.92 -14.33 -18.55
C GLU A 618 8.81 -15.82 -18.95
N GLU A 619 9.84 -16.36 -19.59
CA GLU A 619 9.91 -17.76 -19.97
C GLU A 619 10.61 -18.61 -18.91
N GLN A 620 11.39 -18.03 -18.00
CA GLN A 620 12.07 -18.79 -16.95
C GLN A 620 11.07 -19.42 -15.96
N VAL A 621 11.40 -20.62 -15.49
CA VAL A 621 10.64 -21.37 -14.49
C VAL A 621 11.46 -21.56 -13.22
N VAL A 622 10.82 -21.32 -12.07
CA VAL A 622 11.32 -21.59 -10.71
C VAL A 622 10.46 -22.67 -10.08
N VAL A 623 11.03 -23.84 -9.78
CA VAL A 623 10.29 -24.94 -9.14
C VAL A 623 10.46 -24.90 -7.62
N LEU A 624 9.33 -24.96 -6.91
CA LEU A 624 9.23 -24.87 -5.46
C LEU A 624 8.68 -26.19 -4.89
N PHE A 625 9.38 -26.77 -3.93
CA PHE A 625 9.00 -28.04 -3.30
C PHE A 625 8.55 -27.86 -1.84
N PRO A 626 7.32 -28.26 -1.47
CA PRO A 626 6.77 -28.07 -0.14
C PRO A 626 7.50 -28.94 0.91
N GLY A 627 7.28 -28.60 2.18
CA GLY A 627 7.83 -29.36 3.32
C GLY A 627 6.75 -29.96 4.20
N GLN A 628 7.18 -30.52 5.34
CA GLN A 628 6.28 -31.14 6.32
C GLN A 628 5.18 -30.17 6.80
N GLY A 629 3.96 -30.67 6.92
CA GLY A 629 2.75 -29.91 7.23
C GLY A 629 1.81 -29.73 6.04
N THR A 630 2.20 -30.16 4.83
CA THR A 630 1.34 -30.11 3.64
C THR A 630 0.71 -31.45 3.27
N GLN A 631 1.09 -32.54 3.93
CA GLN A 631 0.54 -33.88 3.69
C GLN A 631 -0.97 -33.95 4.02
N TYR A 632 -1.72 -34.73 3.24
CA TYR A 632 -3.13 -35.03 3.48
C TYR A 632 -3.50 -36.39 2.90
N VAL A 633 -4.50 -37.06 3.50
CA VAL A 633 -5.03 -38.33 2.96
C VAL A 633 -5.75 -38.06 1.64
N GLY A 634 -5.45 -38.86 0.62
CA GLY A 634 -5.86 -38.67 -0.76
C GLY A 634 -4.84 -37.93 -1.63
N MET A 635 -3.68 -37.54 -1.07
CA MET A 635 -2.57 -37.06 -1.89
C MET A 635 -2.03 -38.21 -2.76
N GLY A 636 -1.72 -37.94 -4.02
CA GLY A 636 -1.32 -38.96 -5.00
C GLY A 636 -2.42 -39.29 -6.02
N LYS A 637 -3.70 -39.03 -5.71
CA LYS A 637 -4.84 -39.31 -6.63
C LYS A 637 -4.70 -38.59 -7.97
N LYS A 638 -4.17 -37.36 -7.98
CA LYS A 638 -4.09 -36.52 -9.18
C LYS A 638 -2.93 -36.89 -10.08
N VAL A 639 -1.99 -37.72 -9.62
CA VAL A 639 -0.85 -38.18 -10.44
C VAL A 639 -1.01 -39.60 -10.95
N MET A 640 -2.09 -40.30 -10.58
CA MET A 640 -2.36 -41.69 -10.99
C MET A 640 -2.55 -41.89 -12.49
N ASN A 641 -2.82 -40.84 -13.26
CA ASN A 641 -2.93 -40.91 -14.72
C ASN A 641 -1.57 -40.77 -15.43
N CYS A 642 -0.46 -40.67 -14.69
CA CYS A 642 0.90 -40.58 -15.22
C CYS A 642 1.65 -41.87 -14.85
N GLU A 643 2.04 -42.66 -15.85
CA GLU A 643 2.78 -43.92 -15.65
C GLU A 643 4.08 -43.72 -14.87
N ARG A 644 4.83 -42.67 -15.23
CA ARG A 644 6.10 -42.33 -14.56
C ARG A 644 5.92 -41.95 -13.09
N ALA A 645 4.81 -41.29 -12.74
CA ALA A 645 4.48 -41.00 -11.35
C ALA A 645 4.20 -42.28 -10.55
N ILE A 646 3.49 -43.25 -11.12
CA ILE A 646 3.24 -44.55 -10.50
C ILE A 646 4.56 -45.33 -10.30
N GLU A 647 5.46 -45.30 -11.28
CA GLU A 647 6.79 -45.92 -11.16
C GLU A 647 7.58 -45.36 -9.99
N ILE A 648 7.60 -44.03 -9.82
CA ILE A 648 8.27 -43.37 -8.69
C ILE A 648 7.71 -43.85 -7.35
N TYR A 649 6.39 -44.04 -7.24
CA TYR A 649 5.79 -44.60 -6.02
C TYR A 649 6.16 -46.07 -5.80
N LYS A 650 6.23 -46.88 -6.85
CA LYS A 650 6.65 -48.29 -6.75
C LYS A 650 8.11 -48.41 -6.30
N GLU A 651 9.01 -47.67 -6.95
CA GLU A 651 10.43 -47.60 -6.59
C GLU A 651 10.60 -47.10 -5.14
N ALA A 652 9.78 -46.12 -4.73
CA ALA A 652 9.77 -45.67 -3.35
C ALA A 652 9.33 -46.75 -2.37
N SER A 653 8.26 -47.48 -2.68
CA SER A 653 7.75 -48.57 -1.83
C SER A 653 8.78 -49.70 -1.67
N GLU A 654 9.55 -50.00 -2.73
CA GLU A 654 10.67 -50.98 -2.67
C GLU A 654 11.78 -50.51 -1.72
N ILE A 655 12.15 -49.23 -1.73
CA ILE A 655 13.19 -48.70 -0.84
C ILE A 655 12.68 -48.56 0.61
N LEU A 656 11.42 -48.18 0.77
CA LEU A 656 10.81 -47.90 2.07
C LEU A 656 10.37 -49.18 2.79
N GLN A 657 10.07 -50.26 2.05
CA GLN A 657 9.55 -51.55 2.53
C GLN A 657 8.11 -51.49 3.04
N TYR A 658 7.30 -50.56 2.51
CA TYR A 658 5.87 -50.46 2.73
C TYR A 658 5.21 -49.72 1.55
N ASP A 659 3.91 -49.93 1.33
CA ASP A 659 3.20 -49.22 0.26
C ASP A 659 2.97 -47.75 0.66
N LEU A 660 3.80 -46.86 0.12
CA LEU A 660 3.69 -45.44 0.35
C LEU A 660 2.47 -44.85 -0.35
N LEU A 661 2.10 -45.36 -1.52
CA LEU A 661 0.99 -44.84 -2.31
C LEU A 661 -0.34 -45.13 -1.61
N GLU A 662 -0.55 -46.37 -1.15
CA GLU A 662 -1.72 -46.77 -0.35
C GLU A 662 -1.86 -45.86 0.88
N LEU A 663 -0.76 -45.65 1.62
CA LEU A 663 -0.76 -44.75 2.79
C LEU A 663 -1.14 -43.30 2.42
N CYS A 664 -0.67 -42.80 1.28
CA CYS A 664 -1.01 -41.45 0.81
C CYS A 664 -2.48 -41.35 0.39
N LEU A 665 -3.03 -42.39 -0.25
CA LEU A 665 -4.40 -42.40 -0.78
C LEU A 665 -5.46 -42.62 0.29
N GLU A 666 -5.20 -43.54 1.23
CA GLU A 666 -6.20 -44.09 2.15
C GLU A 666 -5.93 -43.74 3.62
N GLY A 667 -4.68 -43.45 3.99
CA GLY A 667 -4.30 -43.12 5.37
C GLY A 667 -4.09 -44.36 6.24
N PRO A 668 -4.36 -44.30 7.56
CA PRO A 668 -5.04 -43.24 8.29
C PRO A 668 -4.17 -41.99 8.47
N LYS A 669 -4.82 -40.82 8.60
CA LYS A 669 -4.15 -39.52 8.78
C LYS A 669 -3.16 -39.52 9.95
N SER A 670 -3.53 -40.16 11.07
CA SER A 670 -2.66 -40.27 12.26
C SER A 670 -1.33 -40.99 12.01
N LYS A 671 -1.29 -41.91 11.04
CA LYS A 671 -0.05 -42.57 10.60
C LYS A 671 0.70 -41.65 9.64
N LEU A 672 0.02 -41.09 8.66
CA LEU A 672 0.62 -40.19 7.66
C LEU A 672 1.27 -38.94 8.29
N ASP A 673 0.71 -38.41 9.37
CA ASP A 673 1.23 -37.23 10.07
C ASP A 673 2.49 -37.51 10.92
N GLN A 674 2.85 -38.78 11.14
CA GLN A 674 4.11 -39.11 11.81
C GLN A 674 5.29 -38.77 10.91
N THR A 675 6.33 -38.17 11.47
CA THR A 675 7.47 -37.63 10.72
C THR A 675 8.11 -38.68 9.80
N VAL A 676 8.20 -39.93 10.28
CA VAL A 676 8.76 -41.08 9.54
C VAL A 676 8.03 -41.39 8.24
N TYR A 677 6.73 -41.10 8.16
CA TYR A 677 5.91 -41.30 6.97
C TYR A 677 5.69 -40.00 6.19
N ALA A 678 5.43 -38.89 6.89
CA ALA A 678 5.16 -37.59 6.28
C ALA A 678 6.29 -37.12 5.36
N GLN A 679 7.54 -37.26 5.80
CA GLN A 679 8.71 -36.78 5.04
C GLN A 679 8.92 -37.56 3.74
N PRO A 680 9.01 -38.91 3.74
CA PRO A 680 9.03 -39.68 2.50
C PRO A 680 7.82 -39.42 1.61
N ALA A 681 6.62 -39.34 2.19
CA ALA A 681 5.39 -39.13 1.44
C ALA A 681 5.41 -37.80 0.66
N ILE A 682 5.77 -36.69 1.32
CA ILE A 682 5.88 -35.38 0.67
C ILE A 682 6.96 -35.37 -0.40
N PHE A 683 8.13 -35.96 -0.12
CA PHE A 683 9.25 -36.02 -1.06
C PHE A 683 8.89 -36.79 -2.34
N VAL A 684 8.33 -37.99 -2.20
CA VAL A 684 7.95 -38.84 -3.35
C VAL A 684 6.80 -38.23 -4.13
N SER A 685 5.76 -37.75 -3.44
CA SER A 685 4.63 -37.06 -4.09
C SER A 685 5.10 -35.83 -4.88
N SER A 686 6.02 -35.04 -4.33
CA SER A 686 6.56 -33.85 -5.00
C SER A 686 7.27 -34.20 -6.31
N LEU A 687 8.04 -35.28 -6.35
CA LEU A 687 8.69 -35.74 -7.59
C LEU A 687 7.69 -36.37 -8.56
N ALA A 688 6.69 -37.09 -8.06
CA ALA A 688 5.61 -37.64 -8.88
C ALA A 688 4.78 -36.53 -9.59
N ALA A 689 4.46 -35.44 -8.89
CA ALA A 689 3.81 -34.28 -9.53
C ALA A 689 4.73 -33.56 -10.52
N TRP A 690 6.05 -33.59 -10.31
CA TRP A 690 6.99 -33.02 -11.28
C TRP A 690 7.00 -33.81 -12.58
N GLU A 691 7.00 -35.15 -12.50
CA GLU A 691 6.87 -36.00 -13.69
C GLU A 691 5.57 -35.74 -14.44
N LYS A 692 4.45 -35.64 -13.72
CA LYS A 692 3.16 -35.28 -14.31
C LYS A 692 3.21 -33.90 -14.98
N ALA A 693 3.78 -32.89 -14.30
CA ALA A 693 3.89 -31.54 -14.84
C ALA A 693 4.68 -31.51 -16.15
N LYS A 694 5.78 -32.29 -16.23
CA LYS A 694 6.56 -32.45 -17.47
C LYS A 694 5.76 -33.10 -18.60
N THR A 695 4.92 -34.09 -18.29
CA THR A 695 4.02 -34.70 -19.29
C THR A 695 2.98 -33.71 -19.80
N GLU A 696 2.42 -32.86 -18.93
CA GLU A 696 1.45 -31.83 -19.33
C GLU A 696 2.10 -30.68 -20.10
N ASN A 697 3.38 -30.40 -19.87
CA ASN A 697 4.14 -29.38 -20.58
C ASN A 697 5.63 -29.74 -20.70
N GLU A 698 5.99 -30.30 -21.86
CA GLU A 698 7.35 -30.78 -22.16
C GLU A 698 8.42 -29.68 -22.09
N THR A 699 8.04 -28.42 -22.29
CA THR A 699 8.96 -27.28 -22.28
C THR A 699 9.43 -26.88 -20.88
N LEU A 700 8.77 -27.37 -19.81
CA LEU A 700 9.11 -27.01 -18.43
C LEU A 700 10.54 -27.38 -18.05
N SER A 701 11.02 -28.55 -18.50
CA SER A 701 12.37 -29.02 -18.15
C SER A 701 13.46 -28.10 -18.69
N VAL A 702 13.30 -27.60 -19.92
CA VAL A 702 14.27 -26.72 -20.58
C VAL A 702 14.23 -25.30 -20.01
N ARG A 703 13.05 -24.86 -19.57
CA ARG A 703 12.81 -23.52 -19.05
C ARG A 703 13.11 -23.38 -17.55
N THR A 704 13.34 -24.49 -16.84
CA THR A 704 13.64 -24.45 -15.41
C THR A 704 15.06 -23.92 -15.18
N THR A 705 15.14 -22.84 -14.41
CA THR A 705 16.41 -22.12 -14.13
C THR A 705 16.81 -22.19 -12.66
N ASP A 706 15.83 -22.37 -11.78
CA ASP A 706 15.98 -22.35 -10.34
C ASP A 706 15.06 -23.37 -9.68
N VAL A 707 15.56 -24.00 -8.61
CA VAL A 707 14.78 -24.88 -7.75
C VAL A 707 15.05 -24.60 -6.28
N ALA A 708 14.00 -24.58 -5.49
CA ALA A 708 14.09 -24.41 -4.04
C ALA A 708 13.07 -25.30 -3.35
N GLY A 709 13.41 -25.83 -2.18
CA GLY A 709 12.48 -26.64 -1.41
C GLY A 709 12.50 -26.28 0.07
N PHE A 710 11.35 -26.32 0.71
CA PHE A 710 11.21 -25.98 2.13
C PHE A 710 11.46 -27.21 3.01
N SER A 711 12.46 -27.15 3.89
CA SER A 711 12.84 -28.27 4.77
C SER A 711 13.08 -29.57 3.97
N VAL A 712 12.26 -30.62 4.15
CA VAL A 712 12.39 -31.88 3.41
C VAL A 712 12.28 -31.69 1.89
N GLY A 713 11.57 -30.66 1.42
CA GLY A 713 11.49 -30.31 0.00
C GLY A 713 12.84 -29.98 -0.63
N GLU A 714 13.87 -29.61 0.16
CA GLU A 714 15.23 -29.37 -0.36
C GLU A 714 15.82 -30.63 -0.99
N PHE A 715 15.45 -31.83 -0.51
CA PHE A 715 15.89 -33.08 -1.13
C PHE A 715 15.28 -33.26 -2.52
N ALA A 716 14.00 -32.89 -2.72
CA ALA A 716 13.39 -32.91 -4.05
C ALA A 716 14.06 -31.90 -5.00
N ALA A 717 14.45 -30.72 -4.49
CA ALA A 717 15.23 -29.74 -5.24
C ALA A 717 16.62 -30.28 -5.64
N LEU A 718 17.30 -31.02 -4.75
CA LEU A 718 18.59 -31.67 -5.02
C LEU A 718 18.48 -32.81 -6.04
N VAL A 719 17.34 -33.52 -6.09
CA VAL A 719 17.08 -34.55 -7.11
C VAL A 719 16.78 -33.93 -8.46
N LEU A 720 15.87 -32.95 -8.54
CA LEU A 720 15.53 -32.29 -9.81
C LEU A 720 16.76 -31.64 -10.45
N SER A 721 17.66 -31.11 -9.63
CA SER A 721 18.91 -30.51 -10.09
C SER A 721 20.04 -31.50 -10.42
N GLU A 722 19.77 -32.80 -10.28
CA GLU A 722 20.71 -33.92 -10.52
C GLU A 722 21.93 -33.93 -9.59
N VAL A 723 21.85 -33.28 -8.41
CA VAL A 723 22.90 -33.33 -7.38
C VAL A 723 22.86 -34.65 -6.62
N LEU A 724 21.65 -35.16 -6.36
CA LEU A 724 21.40 -36.47 -5.76
C LEU A 724 20.58 -37.34 -6.70
N SER A 725 20.81 -38.65 -6.67
CA SER A 725 19.90 -39.61 -7.29
C SER A 725 18.59 -39.70 -6.48
N PHE A 726 17.50 -40.11 -7.12
CA PHE A 726 16.22 -40.32 -6.43
C PHE A 726 16.37 -41.34 -5.28
N GLU A 727 17.00 -42.47 -5.55
CA GLU A 727 17.18 -43.53 -4.56
C GLU A 727 17.99 -43.07 -3.33
N ASP A 728 19.13 -42.40 -3.56
CA ASP A 728 19.99 -41.93 -2.47
C ASP A 728 19.27 -40.85 -1.66
N ALA A 729 18.59 -39.92 -2.34
CA ALA A 729 17.80 -38.90 -1.67
C ALA A 729 16.67 -39.53 -0.83
N LEU A 730 15.97 -40.55 -1.33
CA LEU A 730 14.92 -41.23 -0.57
C LEU A 730 15.48 -41.97 0.65
N ARG A 731 16.61 -42.67 0.52
CA ARG A 731 17.30 -43.31 1.65
C ARG A 731 17.71 -42.28 2.71
N LEU A 732 18.24 -41.14 2.29
CA LEU A 732 18.59 -40.04 3.19
C LEU A 732 17.34 -39.43 3.87
N VAL A 733 16.25 -39.24 3.13
CA VAL A 733 14.98 -38.73 3.67
C VAL A 733 14.40 -39.71 4.70
N LYS A 734 14.43 -41.03 4.43
CA LYS A 734 14.02 -42.08 5.38
C LYS A 734 14.81 -41.97 6.69
N ILE A 735 16.14 -41.97 6.60
CA ILE A 735 17.03 -41.89 7.78
C ILE A 735 16.82 -40.58 8.54
N ARG A 736 16.70 -39.45 7.82
CA ARG A 736 16.39 -38.14 8.41
C ARG A 736 15.07 -38.18 9.17
N ALA A 737 14.03 -38.73 8.56
CA ALA A 737 12.69 -38.79 9.12
C ALA A 737 12.63 -39.65 10.38
N GLU A 738 13.24 -40.84 10.34
CA GLU A 738 13.41 -41.74 11.49
C GLU A 738 14.17 -41.07 12.62
N ALA A 739 15.33 -40.47 12.32
CA ALA A 739 16.16 -39.86 13.35
C ALA A 739 15.51 -38.61 13.98
N MET A 740 14.83 -37.78 13.17
CA MET A 740 14.07 -36.62 13.67
C MET A 740 12.87 -37.06 14.52
N GLN A 741 12.17 -38.13 14.12
CA GLN A 741 11.10 -38.71 14.95
C GLN A 741 11.65 -39.18 16.29
N GLN A 742 12.78 -39.89 16.32
CA GLN A 742 13.39 -40.36 17.57
C GLN A 742 13.79 -39.20 18.49
N CYS A 743 14.33 -38.11 17.93
CA CYS A 743 14.61 -36.90 18.70
C CYS A 743 13.33 -36.32 19.35
N SER A 744 12.23 -36.27 18.60
CA SER A 744 10.94 -35.78 19.09
C SER A 744 10.31 -36.66 20.18
N LEU A 745 10.54 -37.96 20.14
CA LEU A 745 10.07 -38.90 21.17
C LEU A 745 10.87 -38.79 22.48
N ARG A 746 12.15 -38.40 22.39
CA ARG A 746 13.04 -38.28 23.55
C ARG A 746 12.77 -37.04 24.39
N TYR A 747 12.37 -35.95 23.74
CA TYR A 747 12.16 -34.65 24.38
C TYR A 747 10.84 -34.04 23.92
N HIS A 748 9.90 -33.95 24.85
CA HIS A 748 8.61 -33.33 24.59
C HIS A 748 8.78 -31.85 24.26
N SER A 749 8.44 -31.47 23.02
CA SER A 749 8.67 -30.14 22.47
C SER A 749 7.72 -29.89 21.30
N GLY A 750 7.54 -28.62 20.94
CA GLY A 750 6.65 -28.21 19.87
C GLY A 750 7.18 -27.01 19.10
N MET A 751 6.34 -26.50 18.21
CA MET A 751 6.65 -25.32 17.41
C MET A 751 5.48 -24.34 17.40
N ILE A 752 5.77 -23.05 17.53
CA ILE A 752 4.77 -21.98 17.46
C ILE A 752 5.13 -20.94 16.41
N THR A 753 4.14 -20.45 15.68
CA THR A 753 4.31 -19.37 14.71
C THR A 753 4.05 -18.04 15.39
N LEU A 754 5.02 -17.14 15.34
CA LEU A 754 4.94 -15.77 15.87
C LEU A 754 4.94 -14.75 14.73
N ARG A 755 4.10 -13.73 14.87
CA ARG A 755 4.17 -12.50 14.08
C ARG A 755 4.90 -11.44 14.88
N VAL A 756 5.96 -10.90 14.29
CA VAL A 756 6.87 -9.93 14.87
C VAL A 756 6.89 -8.64 14.04
N ASN A 757 7.18 -7.52 14.67
CA ASN A 757 7.31 -6.19 14.07
C ASN A 757 8.58 -5.49 14.60
N ALA A 758 8.81 -4.24 14.19
CA ALA A 758 10.02 -3.49 14.57
C ALA A 758 10.14 -3.20 16.08
N ALA A 759 9.05 -3.24 16.84
CA ALA A 759 9.04 -3.06 18.29
C ALA A 759 9.16 -4.39 19.06
N THR A 760 9.12 -5.54 18.36
CA THR A 760 9.21 -6.85 18.99
C THR A 760 10.59 -7.08 19.60
N ARG A 761 10.63 -7.43 20.88
CA ARG A 761 11.84 -7.83 21.61
C ARG A 761 11.96 -9.35 21.64
N LEU A 762 12.18 -9.97 20.48
CA LEU A 762 12.14 -11.42 20.35
C LEU A 762 13.31 -12.10 21.08
N GLU A 763 14.51 -11.54 21.03
CA GLU A 763 15.69 -12.10 21.69
C GLU A 763 15.49 -12.16 23.22
N ASP A 764 15.10 -11.04 23.84
CA ASP A 764 14.70 -10.98 25.26
C ASP A 764 13.62 -12.02 25.60
N ALA A 765 12.61 -12.18 24.73
CA ALA A 765 11.54 -13.14 24.96
C ALA A 765 12.02 -14.59 24.95
N LEU A 766 12.95 -14.94 24.04
CA LEU A 766 13.51 -16.27 23.94
C LEU A 766 14.43 -16.58 25.13
N GLU A 767 15.21 -15.59 25.59
CA GLU A 767 16.07 -15.73 26.78
C GLU A 767 15.25 -15.88 28.06
N ASP A 768 14.24 -15.02 28.26
CA ASP A 768 13.36 -15.10 29.43
C ASP A 768 12.54 -16.40 29.44
N ALA A 769 12.11 -16.90 28.26
CA ALA A 769 11.45 -18.19 28.14
C ALA A 769 12.38 -19.35 28.55
N LYS A 770 13.65 -19.29 28.16
CA LYS A 770 14.66 -20.29 28.57
C LYS A 770 14.91 -20.25 30.06
N ALA A 771 15.04 -19.07 30.64
CA ALA A 771 15.19 -18.89 32.09
C ALA A 771 13.97 -19.49 32.84
N TYR A 772 12.76 -19.21 32.36
CA TYR A 772 11.53 -19.78 32.91
C TYR A 772 11.47 -21.32 32.81
N ALA A 773 11.93 -21.90 31.69
CA ALA A 773 12.01 -23.35 31.56
C ALA A 773 13.04 -23.97 32.52
N CYS A 774 14.19 -23.31 32.73
CA CYS A 774 15.17 -23.73 33.73
C CYS A 774 14.60 -23.72 35.15
N GLU A 775 13.83 -22.70 35.53
CA GLU A 775 13.15 -22.64 36.84
C GLU A 775 12.13 -23.77 37.05
N LYS A 776 11.67 -24.40 35.97
CA LYS A 776 10.70 -25.50 35.98
C LYS A 776 11.33 -26.87 35.71
N ASP A 777 12.65 -26.99 35.88
CA ASP A 777 13.42 -28.22 35.65
C ASP A 777 13.22 -28.84 34.25
N GLN A 778 12.94 -28.00 33.24
CA GLN A 778 12.81 -28.41 31.84
C GLN A 778 13.99 -27.92 31.01
N PRO A 779 14.31 -28.59 29.88
CA PRO A 779 15.38 -28.14 29.00
C PRO A 779 15.09 -26.72 28.48
N PRO A 780 16.05 -25.78 28.58
CA PRO A 780 15.91 -24.40 28.12
C PRO A 780 16.02 -24.31 26.59
N LEU A 781 15.05 -24.92 25.90
CA LEU A 781 14.95 -24.89 24.45
C LEU A 781 13.93 -23.85 24.03
N CYS A 782 14.40 -22.82 23.34
CA CYS A 782 13.56 -21.80 22.71
C CYS A 782 14.37 -21.12 21.61
N GLU A 783 14.23 -21.58 20.37
CA GLU A 783 15.07 -21.14 19.24
C GLU A 783 14.20 -20.87 18.01
N VAL A 784 14.63 -19.93 17.18
CA VAL A 784 14.01 -19.75 15.85
C VAL A 784 14.31 -20.98 15.01
N ALA A 785 13.26 -21.64 14.53
CA ALA A 785 13.32 -22.82 13.69
C ALA A 785 13.07 -22.50 12.21
N ASN A 786 12.24 -21.49 11.90
CA ASN A 786 11.98 -21.08 10.52
C ASN A 786 11.80 -19.57 10.40
N TYR A 787 12.44 -18.99 9.38
CA TYR A 787 12.14 -17.66 8.85
C TYR A 787 11.20 -17.85 7.65
N LEU A 788 9.90 -17.62 7.82
CA LEU A 788 8.90 -17.96 6.79
C LEU A 788 8.72 -16.85 5.75
N VAL A 789 8.28 -15.68 6.22
CA VAL A 789 8.03 -14.47 5.44
C VAL A 789 8.30 -13.26 6.34
N CYS A 790 8.38 -12.06 5.77
CA CYS A 790 8.66 -10.85 6.55
C CYS A 790 7.70 -10.71 7.75
N GLY A 791 8.29 -10.57 8.94
CA GLY A 791 7.56 -10.45 10.19
C GLY A 791 6.92 -11.75 10.69
N VAL A 792 7.22 -12.93 10.13
CA VAL A 792 6.68 -14.21 10.59
C VAL A 792 7.79 -15.24 10.78
N LYS A 793 7.95 -15.68 12.03
CA LYS A 793 8.97 -16.66 12.45
C LYS A 793 8.30 -17.84 13.13
N VAL A 794 8.88 -19.03 13.00
CA VAL A 794 8.48 -20.20 13.77
C VAL A 794 9.54 -20.45 14.83
N ILE A 795 9.11 -20.60 16.07
CA ILE A 795 9.96 -20.90 17.21
C ILE A 795 9.77 -22.38 17.56
N GLY A 796 10.86 -23.13 17.61
CA GLY A 796 10.91 -24.47 18.18
C GLY A 796 11.30 -24.38 19.66
N ALA A 797 10.47 -24.93 20.53
CA ALA A 797 10.62 -24.73 21.97
C ALA A 797 10.06 -25.91 22.79
N SER A 798 10.48 -26.01 24.05
CA SER A 798 9.82 -26.88 25.04
C SER A 798 8.41 -26.36 25.39
N GLU A 799 7.55 -27.22 25.94
CA GLU A 799 6.16 -26.85 26.26
C GLU A 799 6.06 -25.63 27.17
N ASN A 800 6.84 -25.56 28.25
CA ASN A 800 6.80 -24.42 29.16
C ASN A 800 7.28 -23.12 28.50
N CYS A 801 8.25 -23.19 27.58
CA CYS A 801 8.67 -22.04 26.79
C CYS A 801 7.54 -21.57 25.85
N ILE A 802 6.79 -22.50 25.26
CA ILE A 802 5.63 -22.18 24.42
C ILE A 802 4.55 -21.47 25.24
N ASP A 803 4.25 -21.97 26.44
CA ASP A 803 3.26 -21.38 27.34
C ASP A 803 3.70 -20.00 27.84
N PHE A 804 5.00 -19.85 28.14
CA PHE A 804 5.60 -18.57 28.51
C PHE A 804 5.45 -17.54 27.38
N LEU A 805 5.84 -17.90 26.16
CA LEU A 805 5.70 -17.01 25.00
C LEU A 805 4.24 -16.67 24.73
N SER A 806 3.32 -17.62 24.91
CA SER A 806 1.88 -17.39 24.72
C SER A 806 1.30 -16.44 25.77
N SER A 807 1.79 -16.48 27.01
CA SER A 807 1.32 -15.64 28.10
C SER A 807 1.93 -14.23 28.10
N ASN A 808 3.08 -14.02 27.44
CA ASN A 808 3.84 -12.77 27.49
C ASN A 808 3.86 -11.99 26.15
N GLN A 809 2.89 -12.23 25.28
CA GLN A 809 2.78 -11.57 23.96
C GLN A 809 2.83 -10.03 24.03
N GLU A 810 2.09 -9.45 24.98
CA GLU A 810 2.05 -7.99 25.18
C GLU A 810 3.39 -7.43 25.68
N LYS A 811 4.06 -8.12 26.61
CA LYS A 811 5.33 -7.71 27.21
C LYS A 811 6.46 -7.57 26.18
N TYR A 812 6.50 -8.46 25.20
CA TYR A 812 7.55 -8.49 24.18
C TYR A 812 7.08 -8.02 22.79
N VAL A 813 5.83 -7.58 22.68
CA VAL A 813 5.26 -6.93 21.49
C VAL A 813 5.29 -7.85 20.25
N PHE A 814 4.83 -9.09 20.40
CA PHE A 814 4.57 -10.00 19.28
C PHE A 814 3.19 -10.63 19.39
N GLN A 815 2.72 -11.28 18.32
CA GLN A 815 1.46 -12.03 18.31
C GLN A 815 1.73 -13.50 18.01
N VAL A 816 1.20 -14.41 18.84
CA VAL A 816 1.14 -15.84 18.55
C VAL A 816 0.05 -16.06 17.50
N VAL A 817 0.45 -16.62 16.36
CA VAL A 817 -0.45 -16.87 15.22
C VAL A 817 -1.11 -18.23 15.33
N LYS A 818 -0.29 -19.28 15.50
CA LYS A 818 -0.76 -20.68 15.59
C LYS A 818 0.32 -21.56 16.22
N ARG A 819 -0.10 -22.51 17.05
CA ARG A 819 0.70 -23.67 17.46
C ARG A 819 0.65 -24.74 16.38
N LEU A 820 1.81 -25.23 15.94
CA LEU A 820 1.91 -26.23 14.88
C LEU A 820 1.63 -27.62 15.44
N GLU A 821 0.89 -28.43 14.67
CA GLU A 821 0.55 -29.82 14.99
C GLU A 821 1.75 -30.74 14.67
N VAL A 822 2.86 -30.52 15.37
CA VAL A 822 4.09 -31.30 15.25
C VAL A 822 4.57 -31.71 16.63
N ASN A 823 5.13 -32.92 16.71
CA ASN A 823 5.52 -33.53 17.99
C ASN A 823 6.95 -33.19 18.44
N GLY A 824 7.64 -32.29 17.74
CA GLY A 824 9.01 -31.90 18.07
C GLY A 824 9.41 -30.51 17.57
N ALA A 825 10.37 -29.90 18.27
CA ALA A 825 11.01 -28.64 17.88
C ALA A 825 12.05 -28.85 16.75
N PHE A 826 11.57 -29.10 15.53
CA PHE A 826 12.43 -29.32 14.36
C PHE A 826 13.27 -28.08 14.02
N HIS A 827 14.42 -28.28 13.35
CA HIS A 827 15.35 -27.22 12.95
C HIS A 827 15.97 -26.42 14.12
N THR A 828 16.06 -27.05 15.29
CA THR A 828 16.72 -26.51 16.49
C THR A 828 17.89 -27.40 16.92
N THR A 829 18.63 -26.95 17.93
CA THR A 829 19.72 -27.72 18.55
C THR A 829 19.29 -29.11 19.08
N LEU A 830 18.00 -29.31 19.36
CA LEU A 830 17.44 -30.62 19.77
C LEU A 830 17.64 -31.71 18.72
N MET A 831 17.75 -31.34 17.43
CA MET A 831 17.89 -32.28 16.32
C MET A 831 19.34 -32.69 16.03
N LYS A 832 20.28 -32.46 16.96
CA LYS A 832 21.72 -32.76 16.77
C LYS A 832 21.99 -34.24 16.51
N ASP A 833 21.25 -35.14 17.19
CA ASP A 833 21.39 -36.59 16.98
C ASP A 833 20.91 -36.99 15.59
N ALA A 834 19.81 -36.40 15.11
CA ALA A 834 19.34 -36.59 13.73
C ALA A 834 20.35 -36.05 12.70
N ALA A 835 20.99 -34.92 12.96
CA ALA A 835 22.05 -34.39 12.11
C ALA A 835 23.25 -35.34 12.03
N ASN A 836 23.63 -35.99 13.15
CA ASN A 836 24.71 -36.98 13.17
C ASN A 836 24.35 -38.25 12.39
N ALA A 837 23.13 -38.76 12.54
CA ALA A 837 22.64 -39.90 11.77
C ALA A 837 22.69 -39.61 10.25
N LEU A 838 22.20 -38.44 9.85
CA LEU A 838 22.24 -38.01 8.45
C LEU A 838 23.67 -37.80 7.94
N LYS A 839 24.57 -37.25 8.77
CA LYS A 839 26.00 -37.09 8.43
C LYS A 839 26.67 -38.43 8.15
N ASN A 840 26.34 -39.46 8.92
CA ASN A 840 26.87 -40.81 8.69
C ASN A 840 26.32 -41.40 7.40
N ALA A 841 25.01 -41.31 7.16
CA ALA A 841 24.38 -41.80 5.94
C ALA A 841 24.89 -41.10 4.68
N LEU A 842 25.23 -39.81 4.77
CA LEU A 842 25.76 -39.05 3.64
C LEU A 842 27.12 -39.57 3.17
N LYS A 843 27.96 -40.18 4.02
CA LYS A 843 29.34 -40.55 3.66
C LYS A 843 29.43 -41.38 2.37
N ASP A 844 28.46 -42.26 2.17
CA ASP A 844 28.45 -43.24 1.08
C ASP A 844 27.64 -42.78 -0.14
N VAL A 845 27.01 -41.60 -0.06
CA VAL A 845 26.17 -41.06 -1.14
C VAL A 845 27.01 -40.27 -2.14
N LYS A 846 26.83 -40.51 -3.44
CA LYS A 846 27.48 -39.76 -4.51
C LYS A 846 26.80 -38.40 -4.69
N ILE A 847 27.59 -37.33 -4.67
CA ILE A 847 27.10 -35.96 -4.91
C ILE A 847 27.65 -35.45 -6.23
N ASN A 848 26.75 -35.15 -7.17
CA ASN A 848 27.12 -34.52 -8.42
C ASN A 848 27.35 -33.01 -8.19
N GLN A 849 28.49 -32.51 -8.68
CA GLN A 849 28.92 -31.12 -8.51
C GLN A 849 28.51 -30.22 -9.70
N GLN A 850 27.86 -30.80 -10.72
CA GLN A 850 27.41 -30.08 -11.91
C GLN A 850 25.88 -30.11 -11.98
N PRO A 851 25.20 -29.25 -11.21
CA PRO A 851 23.75 -29.18 -11.28
C PRO A 851 23.29 -28.56 -12.59
N ARG A 852 22.10 -28.96 -13.05
CA ARG A 852 21.49 -28.38 -14.26
C ARG A 852 20.85 -27.01 -14.02
N VAL A 853 20.52 -26.70 -12.77
CA VAL A 853 19.71 -25.54 -12.37
C VAL A 853 20.24 -24.95 -11.06
N ASN A 854 19.91 -23.68 -10.78
CA ASN A 854 20.33 -23.03 -9.54
C ASN A 854 19.56 -23.61 -8.33
N ILE A 855 20.25 -23.90 -7.22
CA ILE A 855 19.67 -24.56 -6.03
C ILE A 855 19.94 -23.72 -4.79
N TYR A 856 18.98 -23.63 -3.88
CA TYR A 856 19.06 -22.80 -2.68
C TYR A 856 19.12 -23.65 -1.40
N SER A 857 19.97 -23.24 -0.47
CA SER A 857 20.15 -23.94 0.81
C SER A 857 19.29 -23.33 1.91
N ASN A 858 18.50 -24.15 2.61
CA ASN A 858 17.75 -23.70 3.78
C ASN A 858 18.64 -23.28 4.96
N TYR A 859 19.87 -23.81 5.04
CA TYR A 859 20.82 -23.45 6.10
C TYR A 859 21.46 -22.08 5.89
N THR A 860 22.00 -21.84 4.69
CA THR A 860 22.69 -20.57 4.40
C THR A 860 21.73 -19.45 3.98
N GLY A 861 20.55 -19.80 3.45
CA GLY A 861 19.61 -18.85 2.83
C GLY A 861 20.10 -18.29 1.49
N LYS A 862 21.15 -18.89 0.91
CA LYS A 862 21.82 -18.49 -0.34
C LYS A 862 21.86 -19.66 -1.33
N LEU A 863 22.39 -19.44 -2.53
CA LEU A 863 22.67 -20.54 -3.45
C LEU A 863 23.62 -21.54 -2.82
N HIS A 864 23.39 -22.83 -3.07
CA HIS A 864 24.36 -23.86 -2.75
C HIS A 864 25.68 -23.57 -3.47
N VAL A 865 26.79 -23.69 -2.74
CA VAL A 865 28.09 -23.70 -3.39
C VAL A 865 28.30 -25.10 -3.94
N TYR A 866 28.54 -25.21 -5.24
CA TYR A 866 28.68 -26.49 -5.96
C TYR A 866 30.03 -27.14 -5.68
N ASN A 867 30.23 -27.49 -4.43
CA ASN A 867 31.35 -28.22 -3.90
C ASN A 867 30.78 -29.31 -3.00
N GLU A 868 31.19 -30.55 -3.24
CA GLU A 868 30.66 -31.71 -2.53
C GLU A 868 30.72 -31.57 -1.01
N LYS A 869 31.85 -31.12 -0.45
CA LYS A 869 32.02 -30.96 1.00
C LYS A 869 31.01 -29.95 1.56
N GLN A 870 30.83 -28.83 0.87
CA GLN A 870 29.92 -27.77 1.32
C GLN A 870 28.45 -28.16 1.18
N ILE A 871 28.07 -28.90 0.14
CA ILE A 871 26.72 -29.46 -0.01
C ILE A 871 26.43 -30.43 1.13
N ARG A 872 27.36 -31.35 1.45
CA ARG A 872 27.22 -32.29 2.58
C ARG A 872 27.04 -31.55 3.89
N GLU A 873 27.89 -30.56 4.16
CA GLU A 873 27.83 -29.75 5.37
C GLU A 873 26.50 -28.99 5.47
N ALA A 874 26.02 -28.41 4.37
CA ALA A 874 24.75 -27.69 4.34
C ALA A 874 23.56 -28.62 4.61
N ILE A 875 23.50 -29.80 4.00
CA ILE A 875 22.43 -30.80 4.24
C ILE A 875 22.40 -31.24 5.71
N VAL A 876 23.57 -31.50 6.31
CA VAL A 876 23.66 -31.90 7.73
C VAL A 876 23.23 -30.75 8.65
N LYS A 877 23.75 -29.55 8.42
CA LYS A 877 23.47 -28.38 9.24
C LYS A 877 22.01 -27.93 9.17
N GLN A 878 21.35 -28.17 8.04
CA GLN A 878 19.93 -27.88 7.84
C GLN A 878 19.02 -28.51 8.91
N VAL A 879 19.37 -29.70 9.41
CA VAL A 879 18.55 -30.45 10.36
C VAL A 879 18.46 -29.77 11.73
N CYS A 880 19.54 -29.09 12.15
CA CYS A 880 19.66 -28.49 13.49
C CYS A 880 19.84 -26.96 13.47
N SER A 881 19.54 -26.32 12.34
CA SER A 881 19.64 -24.88 12.15
C SER A 881 18.36 -24.34 11.52
N PRO A 882 18.01 -23.05 11.75
CA PRO A 882 16.79 -22.47 11.21
C PRO A 882 16.71 -22.53 9.69
N VAL A 883 15.51 -22.84 9.18
CA VAL A 883 15.19 -22.78 7.76
C VAL A 883 15.06 -21.32 7.33
N LYS A 884 15.98 -20.84 6.51
CA LYS A 884 16.04 -19.48 5.98
C LYS A 884 15.18 -19.29 4.70
N TRP A 885 13.90 -19.65 4.78
CA TRP A 885 12.99 -19.65 3.63
C TRP A 885 12.69 -18.25 3.11
N GLU A 886 12.47 -17.30 4.02
CA GLU A 886 12.29 -15.88 3.68
C GLU A 886 13.45 -15.37 2.82
N GLN A 887 14.69 -15.68 3.19
CA GLN A 887 15.89 -15.25 2.48
C GLN A 887 15.96 -15.86 1.07
N ILE A 888 15.62 -17.14 0.92
CA ILE A 888 15.55 -17.82 -0.38
C ILE A 888 14.50 -17.14 -1.27
N GLN A 889 13.30 -16.89 -0.75
CA GLN A 889 12.24 -16.25 -1.52
C GLN A 889 12.62 -14.81 -1.90
N GLN A 890 13.31 -14.06 -1.04
CA GLN A 890 13.83 -12.74 -1.36
C GLN A 890 14.86 -12.78 -2.51
N LEU A 891 15.76 -13.77 -2.54
CA LEU A 891 16.72 -13.95 -3.63
C LEU A 891 16.03 -14.30 -4.95
N LEU A 892 15.05 -15.20 -4.92
CA LEU A 892 14.26 -15.55 -6.09
C LEU A 892 13.44 -14.35 -6.61
N HIS A 893 12.84 -13.58 -5.70
CA HIS A 893 12.11 -12.35 -6.03
C HIS A 893 13.01 -11.26 -6.64
N ALA A 894 14.25 -11.13 -6.14
CA ALA A 894 15.22 -10.15 -6.65
C ALA A 894 15.67 -10.41 -8.09
N LYS A 895 15.32 -11.56 -8.69
CA LYS A 895 15.68 -11.88 -10.07
C LYS A 895 14.87 -11.16 -11.14
N HIS A 896 13.82 -10.42 -10.80
CA HIS A 896 12.97 -9.71 -11.77
C HIS A 896 13.74 -8.71 -12.67
N GLN A 897 13.25 -8.52 -13.89
CA GLN A 897 13.75 -7.52 -14.85
C GLN A 897 12.57 -6.68 -15.34
N ASP A 898 12.67 -5.35 -15.28
CA ASP A 898 11.60 -4.42 -15.70
C ASP A 898 10.21 -4.77 -15.11
N PHE A 899 10.20 -5.23 -13.86
CA PHE A 899 9.02 -5.73 -13.12
C PHE A 899 8.36 -7.00 -13.70
N LYS A 900 9.02 -7.71 -14.62
CA LYS A 900 8.65 -9.07 -15.06
C LYS A 900 9.30 -10.11 -14.17
N PHE A 901 8.56 -11.19 -13.88
CA PHE A 901 8.96 -12.27 -12.99
C PHE A 901 8.95 -13.61 -13.74
N PRO A 902 9.79 -14.59 -13.34
CA PRO A 902 9.66 -15.96 -13.82
C PRO A 902 8.35 -16.59 -13.36
N THR A 903 8.00 -17.72 -13.98
CA THR A 903 6.89 -18.56 -13.51
C THR A 903 7.34 -19.36 -12.30
N PHE A 904 6.61 -19.24 -11.19
CA PHE A 904 6.87 -19.99 -9.96
C PHE A 904 5.94 -21.20 -9.93
N ILE A 905 6.48 -22.40 -9.84
CA ILE A 905 5.70 -23.63 -9.86
C ILE A 905 5.87 -24.35 -8.54
N GLU A 906 4.82 -24.47 -7.73
CA GLU A 906 4.82 -25.35 -6.56
C GLU A 906 4.34 -26.75 -6.97
N VAL A 907 5.17 -27.74 -6.68
CA VAL A 907 4.98 -29.13 -7.10
C VAL A 907 4.96 -30.03 -5.88
N GLY A 908 3.84 -30.70 -5.63
CA GLY A 908 3.66 -31.58 -4.47
C GLY A 908 2.36 -31.30 -3.70
N PRO A 909 2.23 -31.85 -2.49
CA PRO A 909 1.02 -31.72 -1.69
C PRO A 909 0.89 -30.30 -1.12
N GLY A 910 -0.34 -29.77 -1.15
CA GLY A 910 -0.68 -28.47 -0.61
C GLY A 910 -0.43 -27.29 -1.57
N LYS A 911 -0.53 -26.07 -1.02
CA LYS A 911 -0.27 -24.78 -1.72
C LYS A 911 0.41 -23.78 -0.78
N GLN A 912 1.20 -24.30 0.14
CA GLN A 912 1.70 -23.52 1.27
C GLN A 912 2.76 -22.52 0.79
N LEU A 913 3.61 -22.91 -0.16
CA LEU A 913 4.68 -22.06 -0.65
C LEU A 913 4.13 -20.92 -1.51
N GLY A 914 3.08 -21.17 -2.29
CA GLY A 914 2.30 -20.14 -3.00
C GLY A 914 1.67 -19.15 -2.03
N ALA A 915 1.09 -19.62 -0.93
CA ALA A 915 0.54 -18.73 0.10
C ALA A 915 1.63 -17.87 0.78
N MET A 916 2.84 -18.41 0.95
CA MET A 916 4.00 -17.63 1.42
C MET A 916 4.47 -16.63 0.35
N LEU A 917 4.58 -17.05 -0.91
CA LEU A 917 4.98 -16.20 -2.03
C LEU A 917 4.01 -15.02 -2.21
N LEU A 918 2.71 -15.25 -2.04
CA LEU A 918 1.67 -14.19 -2.07
C LEU A 918 1.92 -13.11 -1.01
N LYS A 919 2.38 -13.52 0.18
CA LYS A 919 2.70 -12.59 1.28
C LYS A 919 4.00 -11.82 1.03
N ILE A 920 4.95 -12.39 0.30
CA ILE A 920 6.20 -11.71 -0.06
C ILE A 920 6.02 -10.78 -1.26
N SER A 921 5.39 -11.26 -2.34
CA SER A 921 5.19 -10.47 -3.55
C SER A 921 3.97 -10.92 -4.32
N LYS A 922 2.91 -10.10 -4.27
CA LYS A 922 1.72 -10.28 -5.10
C LYS A 922 2.03 -10.26 -6.60
N LYS A 923 3.12 -9.59 -7.02
CA LYS A 923 3.53 -9.54 -8.44
C LYS A 923 4.14 -10.87 -8.89
N ALA A 924 5.06 -11.44 -8.11
CA ALA A 924 5.61 -12.77 -8.38
C ALA A 924 4.52 -13.85 -8.32
N TYR A 925 3.59 -13.74 -7.37
CA TYR A 925 2.46 -14.67 -7.26
C TYR A 925 1.52 -14.67 -8.48
N LYS A 926 1.48 -13.64 -9.32
CA LYS A 926 0.67 -13.70 -10.56
C LYS A 926 1.16 -14.78 -11.52
N ASN A 927 2.45 -15.08 -11.46
CA ASN A 927 3.08 -16.11 -12.28
C ASN A 927 3.21 -17.42 -11.49
N TYR A 928 2.46 -17.58 -10.40
CA TYR A 928 2.44 -18.79 -9.59
C TYR A 928 1.46 -19.81 -10.16
N VAL A 929 1.93 -21.06 -10.30
CA VAL A 929 1.15 -22.21 -10.72
C VAL A 929 1.37 -23.33 -9.71
N SER A 930 0.31 -24.10 -9.41
CA SER A 930 0.38 -25.23 -8.50
C SER A 930 0.08 -26.51 -9.26
N TYR A 931 0.96 -27.50 -9.15
CA TYR A 931 0.75 -28.87 -9.65
C TYR A 931 0.49 -29.78 -8.46
N PRO A 932 -0.79 -30.00 -8.12
CA PRO A 932 -1.18 -30.80 -6.95
C PRO A 932 -1.02 -32.30 -7.22
N VAL A 933 -0.82 -33.03 -6.14
CA VAL A 933 -0.71 -34.51 -6.10
C VAL A 933 -1.98 -35.19 -5.67
#